data_AF-A0A1M7GDN6-F1
#
_entry.id   AF-A0A1M7GDN6-F1
#
_cell.length_a   1.000
_cell.length_b   1.000
_cell.length_c   1.000
_cell.angle_alpha   90.00
_cell.angle_beta   90.00
_cell.angle_gamma   90.00
#
_symmetry.space_group_name_H-M   'P 1'
#
loop_
_entity.id
_entity.type
_entity.pdbx_description
1 polymer ?
#
loop_
_entity_poly.entity_id
_entity_poly.type
_entity_poly.pdbx_seq_one_letter_code
_entity_poly.pdbx_strand_id
1 'polypeptide(L)'
;MKRQIFVMLALGFCAAVQAQQVYQLNEPAQPKQIRSNHLRMGGVNPQGERIDVNNFYMSMAGKPVIPVMGEFHYSRYPAEQWEEEILKMKAGGVTVIPTYVFWSLHEEVEGQFRWDGQRNLRRFIELCKKHDMAVIVRIGPFCHGEIRSGGFPDWLFAKPLEVRSNDPEYLKIVKRLYTEIGKQLQGLYYKDGGPIIGCQVENEMQHSAAPWAITYAGEPKDNTAASYNAGEAMIGVGNQARKATGAEMGNLHMQLLKKMAVEAGIDVPFYTATGWGNAAVIEGEAIPVTAAYTYPFWAKPHMSKFLMFKDLTKEADYAPTRYNPADYPSFCAEMGAGIQMIYGARPIVTAQAAEGLMVRTLGSGSNGIGYYMYHGGSTPKQIGGVGSFNDEPMGMPKISYDFQAPIGEFGLEGKMYRNLRLLHTFLADFGDVLAPMEPVLPADWQQMTPDNRDHLRYAARIKDGSGFLFMVNFQDHDTLRHDQTNLQVRLNMKHETLNIPAQGGFTLGKDQSVILPFNLDMDGALLKYATAQLLIKLKDGDAEHYFFFAPDGMATEYLFDATTVKGKHFFKPVAGFKSTFALKTASGRTIKVTTLTRQQALNALKVNGKLLITDATVLPAANGATLLSLGNHQVSYVVYPSKQGFKAQTASVAPVTPQFEVTKAGPRRMSVKLSTVNCQLSTIQELFLRVNYVGDVAMAFMKGQLVQDEFYHGEPWTIGLKRYADDLKTDPLTFYFRPLRANAPFLGDLPKKAVPNFEHGPVVDIQNVEVIPEYKFNIKL
;
A
#
# COMPACT_ATOMS: atom_id res chain seq x y z
N MET A 1 -5.28 -80.12 26.28
CA MET A 1 -5.90 -78.98 27.00
C MET A 1 -4.80 -78.18 27.70
N LYS A 2 -4.37 -77.05 27.10
CA LYS A 2 -3.39 -76.13 27.69
C LYS A 2 -3.98 -74.72 27.65
N ARG A 3 -3.85 -74.03 28.79
CA ARG A 3 -4.35 -72.69 29.13
C ARG A 3 -3.90 -71.63 28.11
N GLN A 4 -4.80 -70.72 27.75
CA GLN A 4 -4.44 -69.40 27.22
C GLN A 4 -5.02 -68.32 28.14
N ILE A 5 -4.13 -67.40 28.49
CA ILE A 5 -4.29 -66.26 29.38
C ILE A 5 -4.92 -65.13 28.56
N PHE A 6 -6.03 -64.56 29.02
CA PHE A 6 -6.55 -63.30 28.47
C PHE A 6 -5.85 -62.14 29.18
N VAL A 7 -5.05 -61.39 28.42
CA VAL A 7 -4.55 -60.06 28.82
C VAL A 7 -5.49 -59.02 28.19
N MET A 8 -6.28 -58.32 29.01
CA MET A 8 -6.96 -57.11 28.57
C MET A 8 -5.93 -55.96 28.50
N LEU A 9 -5.64 -55.47 27.30
CA LEU A 9 -4.98 -54.18 27.12
C LEU A 9 -6.04 -53.06 27.20
N ALA A 10 -6.02 -52.30 28.29
CA ALA A 10 -6.72 -51.02 28.37
C ALA A 10 -5.89 -49.96 27.61
N LEU A 11 -6.33 -49.59 26.41
CA LEU A 11 -5.83 -48.42 25.68
C LEU A 11 -6.43 -47.16 26.31
N GLY A 12 -5.69 -46.57 27.26
CA GLY A 12 -5.97 -45.22 27.74
C GLY A 12 -5.64 -44.20 26.66
N PHE A 13 -6.65 -43.57 26.08
CA PHE A 13 -6.48 -42.34 25.31
C PHE A 13 -6.05 -41.23 26.28
N CYS A 14 -4.74 -41.01 26.42
CA CYS A 14 -4.23 -39.76 26.98
C CYS A 14 -4.39 -38.68 25.92
N ALA A 15 -5.48 -37.92 25.97
CA ALA A 15 -5.54 -36.63 25.32
C ALA A 15 -4.47 -35.75 25.98
N ALA A 16 -3.41 -35.41 25.25
CA ALA A 16 -2.43 -34.43 25.70
C ALA A 16 -3.15 -33.09 25.86
N VAL A 17 -3.44 -32.70 27.10
CA VAL A 17 -3.92 -31.36 27.42
C VAL A 17 -2.75 -30.42 27.18
N GLN A 18 -2.72 -29.73 26.04
CA GLN A 18 -1.76 -28.66 25.81
C GLN A 18 -2.00 -27.57 26.86
N ALA A 19 -0.97 -27.27 27.66
CA ALA A 19 -1.03 -26.21 28.66
C ALA A 19 -1.28 -24.85 27.98
N GLN A 20 -2.09 -24.01 28.62
CA GLN A 20 -2.39 -22.66 28.16
C GLN A 20 -1.09 -21.85 28.05
N GLN A 21 -0.82 -21.27 26.89
CA GLN A 21 0.37 -20.44 26.68
C GLN A 21 0.06 -18.98 27.02
N VAL A 22 0.75 -18.44 28.02
CA VAL A 22 0.58 -17.04 28.48
C VAL A 22 1.78 -16.21 28.03
N TYR A 23 1.54 -15.34 27.06
CA TYR A 23 2.48 -14.35 26.54
C TYR A 23 2.38 -13.05 27.34
N GLN A 24 3.46 -12.29 27.48
CA GLN A 24 3.51 -11.15 28.41
C GLN A 24 4.14 -9.90 27.80
N LEU A 25 3.50 -8.75 28.03
CA LEU A 25 4.06 -7.42 27.76
C LEU A 25 4.04 -6.58 29.03
N ASN A 26 5.06 -5.74 29.19
CA ASN A 26 5.18 -4.83 30.34
C ASN A 26 5.19 -3.40 29.82
N GLU A 27 4.27 -2.57 30.33
CA GLU A 27 4.27 -1.14 30.05
C GLU A 27 5.61 -0.53 30.46
N PRO A 28 6.21 0.37 29.63
CA PRO A 28 7.48 0.99 29.96
C PRO A 28 7.40 1.77 31.27
N ALA A 29 8.44 1.62 32.10
CA ALA A 29 8.53 2.31 33.38
C ALA A 29 8.52 3.84 33.18
N GLN A 30 9.21 4.32 32.16
CA GLN A 30 9.29 5.72 31.78
C GLN A 30 8.63 5.92 30.42
N PRO A 31 7.67 6.86 30.29
CA PRO A 31 7.03 7.13 29.01
C PRO A 31 8.03 7.74 28.02
N LYS A 32 7.83 7.50 26.73
CA LYS A 32 8.60 8.15 25.66
C LYS A 32 8.60 9.67 25.80
N GLN A 33 9.79 10.25 25.83
CA GLN A 33 9.95 11.71 25.82
C GLN A 33 9.71 12.27 24.41
N ILE A 34 8.66 13.08 24.27
CA ILE A 34 8.36 13.82 23.04
C ILE A 34 9.08 15.17 23.09
N ARG A 35 9.88 15.45 22.07
CA ARG A 35 10.66 16.67 21.90
C ARG A 35 10.20 17.37 20.63
N SER A 36 9.96 18.67 20.75
CA SER A 36 9.54 19.55 19.65
C SER A 36 10.60 20.63 19.42
N ASN A 37 10.51 21.34 18.28
CA ASN A 37 11.37 22.47 17.88
C ASN A 37 12.81 22.13 17.43
N HIS A 38 13.28 20.89 17.58
CA HIS A 38 14.59 20.49 17.02
C HIS A 38 14.53 20.20 15.51
N LEU A 39 13.33 19.92 14.99
CA LEU A 39 13.07 19.79 13.55
C LEU A 39 12.61 21.15 12.99
N ARG A 40 13.29 21.64 11.95
CA ARG A 40 12.96 22.85 11.19
C ARG A 40 11.88 22.54 10.15
N MET A 41 10.73 22.10 10.66
CA MET A 41 9.57 21.67 9.87
C MET A 41 8.30 22.23 10.51
N GLY A 42 7.28 22.41 9.68
CA GLY A 42 5.95 22.88 10.03
C GLY A 42 5.48 23.98 9.08
N GLY A 43 4.19 24.24 9.08
CA GLY A 43 3.58 25.26 8.23
C GLY A 43 2.17 25.60 8.67
N VAL A 44 1.67 26.75 8.27
CA VAL A 44 0.34 27.26 8.62
C VAL A 44 -0.39 27.63 7.33
N ASN A 45 -1.66 27.25 7.22
CA ASN A 45 -2.51 27.64 6.09
C ASN A 45 -3.25 28.98 6.37
N PRO A 46 -3.93 29.58 5.38
CA PRO A 46 -4.69 30.82 5.57
C PRO A 46 -5.81 30.74 6.61
N GLN A 47 -6.27 29.54 6.96
CA GLN A 47 -7.27 29.28 8.00
C GLN A 47 -6.66 29.23 9.41
N GLY A 48 -5.34 29.33 9.54
CA GLY A 48 -4.63 29.23 10.81
C GLY A 48 -4.39 27.79 11.30
N GLU A 49 -4.73 26.79 10.49
CA GLU A 49 -4.44 25.39 10.80
C GLU A 49 -2.95 25.12 10.58
N ARG A 50 -2.38 24.34 11.49
CA ARG A 50 -0.94 24.11 11.55
C ARG A 50 -0.60 22.65 11.31
N ILE A 51 0.45 22.42 10.54
CA ILE A 51 1.18 21.15 10.46
C ILE A 51 2.43 21.29 11.33
N ASP A 52 2.61 20.36 12.27
CA ASP A 52 3.78 20.29 13.15
C ASP A 52 4.39 18.89 13.13
N VAL A 53 5.70 18.81 13.32
CA VAL A 53 6.46 17.56 13.38
C VAL A 53 7.34 17.55 14.62
N ASN A 54 7.23 16.51 15.44
CA ASN A 54 8.11 16.26 16.59
C ASN A 54 8.90 14.97 16.36
N ASN A 55 9.72 14.54 17.32
CA ASN A 55 10.53 13.32 17.18
C ASN A 55 9.74 12.00 17.21
N PHE A 56 8.41 12.02 17.15
CA PHE A 56 7.59 10.83 17.27
C PHE A 56 6.40 10.78 16.31
N TYR A 57 5.66 11.87 16.12
CA TYR A 57 4.54 11.95 15.19
C TYR A 57 4.42 13.33 14.53
N MET A 58 3.59 13.38 13.48
CA MET A 58 3.08 14.61 12.89
C MET A 58 1.75 15.00 13.52
N SER A 59 1.44 16.28 13.58
CA SER A 59 0.12 16.79 13.95
C SER A 59 -0.45 17.71 12.87
N MET A 60 -1.76 17.64 12.67
CA MET A 60 -2.52 18.54 11.81
C MET A 60 -3.64 19.19 12.62
N ALA A 61 -3.75 20.52 12.58
CA ALA A 61 -4.69 21.29 13.38
C ALA A 61 -4.63 20.93 14.89
N GLY A 62 -3.41 20.72 15.41
CA GLY A 62 -3.16 20.37 16.81
C GLY A 62 -3.48 18.93 17.22
N LYS A 63 -3.93 18.07 16.28
CA LYS A 63 -4.20 16.66 16.55
C LYS A 63 -3.09 15.77 15.96
N PRO A 64 -2.55 14.80 16.71
CA PRO A 64 -1.66 13.79 16.14
C PRO A 64 -2.33 13.05 14.97
N VAL A 65 -1.55 12.73 13.94
CA VAL A 65 -2.03 11.99 12.77
C VAL A 65 -1.04 10.91 12.37
N ILE A 66 -1.55 9.84 11.76
CA ILE A 66 -0.76 8.85 11.03
C ILE A 66 -1.15 8.98 9.55
N PRO A 67 -0.37 9.71 8.73
CA PRO A 67 -0.67 9.81 7.31
C PRO A 67 -0.58 8.44 6.65
N VAL A 68 -1.56 8.17 5.80
CA VAL A 68 -1.63 7.00 4.92
C VAL A 68 -1.31 7.48 3.50
N MET A 69 -0.09 7.21 3.06
CA MET A 69 0.44 7.60 1.77
C MET A 69 0.14 6.51 0.72
N GLY A 70 -0.30 6.89 -0.46
CA GLY A 70 -0.41 5.97 -1.58
C GLY A 70 0.24 6.57 -2.81
N GLU A 71 1.37 6.00 -3.26
CA GLU A 71 2.08 6.53 -4.43
C GLU A 71 1.22 6.35 -5.69
N PHE A 72 1.08 7.43 -6.46
CA PHE A 72 0.43 7.44 -7.77
C PHE A 72 1.20 8.35 -8.73
N HIS A 73 1.78 7.78 -9.79
CA HIS A 73 2.46 8.57 -10.81
C HIS A 73 1.45 9.08 -11.83
N TYR A 74 1.01 10.34 -11.70
CA TYR A 74 0.04 10.94 -12.61
C TYR A 74 0.46 10.83 -14.09
N SER A 75 1.77 10.86 -14.35
CA SER A 75 2.33 10.73 -15.70
C SER A 75 2.25 9.34 -16.31
N ARG A 76 1.97 8.29 -15.51
CA ARG A 76 1.71 6.91 -15.98
C ARG A 76 0.21 6.63 -16.18
N TYR A 77 -0.65 7.63 -16.08
CA TYR A 77 -2.09 7.43 -16.20
C TYR A 77 -2.76 8.50 -17.05
N PRO A 78 -3.78 8.16 -17.86
CA PRO A 78 -4.47 9.14 -18.69
C PRO A 78 -5.13 10.27 -17.87
N ALA A 79 -4.93 11.51 -18.29
CA ALA A 79 -5.32 12.69 -17.52
C ALA A 79 -6.84 12.87 -17.37
N GLU A 80 -7.62 12.29 -18.27
CA GLU A 80 -9.07 12.26 -18.22
C GLU A 80 -9.63 11.25 -17.21
N GLN A 81 -8.78 10.37 -16.66
CA GLN A 81 -9.18 9.31 -15.73
C GLN A 81 -8.64 9.52 -14.31
N TRP A 82 -7.76 10.50 -14.07
CA TRP A 82 -7.19 10.76 -12.72
C TRP A 82 -8.25 10.95 -11.63
N GLU A 83 -9.37 11.60 -11.94
CA GLU A 83 -10.39 11.92 -10.93
C GLU A 83 -10.98 10.66 -10.32
N GLU A 84 -11.24 9.67 -11.17
CA GLU A 84 -11.78 8.39 -10.76
C GLU A 84 -10.80 7.64 -9.85
N GLU A 85 -9.51 7.63 -10.21
CA GLU A 85 -8.50 6.92 -9.43
C GLU A 85 -8.22 7.62 -8.10
N ILE A 86 -8.21 8.95 -8.05
CA ILE A 86 -8.12 9.72 -6.81
C ILE A 86 -9.29 9.38 -5.87
N LEU A 87 -10.51 9.24 -6.41
CA LEU A 87 -11.68 8.84 -5.63
C LEU A 87 -11.58 7.39 -5.12
N LYS A 88 -11.02 6.47 -5.91
CA LYS A 88 -10.71 5.09 -5.45
C LYS A 88 -9.67 5.12 -4.33
N MET A 89 -8.58 5.86 -4.48
CA MET A 89 -7.57 6.00 -3.43
C MET A 89 -8.18 6.54 -2.12
N LYS A 90 -9.02 7.58 -2.20
CA LYS A 90 -9.77 8.13 -1.06
C LYS A 90 -10.69 7.08 -0.42
N ALA A 91 -11.42 6.30 -1.22
CA ALA A 91 -12.27 5.21 -0.72
C ALA A 91 -11.47 4.05 -0.10
N GLY A 92 -10.21 3.88 -0.51
CA GLY A 92 -9.24 2.97 0.08
C GLY A 92 -8.73 3.45 1.44
N GLY A 93 -8.99 4.70 1.82
CA GLY A 93 -8.52 5.32 3.06
C GLY A 93 -7.13 5.98 2.95
N VAL A 94 -6.61 6.17 1.73
CA VAL A 94 -5.43 7.00 1.50
C VAL A 94 -5.75 8.44 1.88
N THR A 95 -4.81 9.13 2.52
CA THR A 95 -4.96 10.53 2.95
C THR A 95 -3.95 11.45 2.28
N VAL A 96 -2.83 10.90 1.79
CA VAL A 96 -1.77 11.65 1.11
C VAL A 96 -1.38 10.92 -0.18
N ILE A 97 -1.24 11.65 -1.28
CA ILE A 97 -0.75 11.13 -2.56
C ILE A 97 0.67 11.66 -2.80
N PRO A 98 1.71 10.84 -2.61
CA PRO A 98 3.01 11.10 -3.18
C PRO A 98 3.01 10.90 -4.70
N THR A 99 3.73 11.74 -5.43
CA THR A 99 3.85 11.60 -6.88
C THR A 99 5.20 12.08 -7.41
N TYR A 100 5.85 11.26 -8.24
CA TYR A 100 7.06 11.65 -8.96
C TYR A 100 6.81 12.64 -10.10
N VAL A 101 7.73 13.60 -10.22
CA VAL A 101 7.94 14.40 -11.42
C VAL A 101 9.14 13.82 -12.16
N PHE A 102 8.90 12.92 -13.12
CA PHE A 102 9.98 12.32 -13.89
C PHE A 102 10.54 13.30 -14.91
N TRP A 103 11.77 13.76 -14.69
CA TRP A 103 12.41 14.79 -15.52
C TRP A 103 12.43 14.41 -17.02
N SER A 104 12.74 13.16 -17.35
CA SER A 104 12.77 12.63 -18.72
C SER A 104 11.43 12.75 -19.46
N LEU A 105 10.29 12.72 -18.76
CA LEU A 105 8.97 12.93 -19.34
C LEU A 105 8.64 14.40 -19.59
N HIS A 106 9.22 15.30 -18.79
CA HIS A 106 8.93 16.73 -18.87
C HIS A 106 9.91 17.49 -19.76
N GLU A 107 11.14 17.02 -19.91
CA GLU A 107 12.19 17.67 -20.72
C GLU A 107 12.90 16.65 -21.61
N GLU A 108 12.14 15.90 -22.41
CA GLU A 108 12.68 14.89 -23.34
C GLU A 108 13.65 15.53 -24.36
N VAL A 109 13.36 16.76 -24.78
CA VAL A 109 14.27 17.59 -25.58
C VAL A 109 14.81 18.71 -24.69
N GLU A 110 16.14 18.87 -24.64
CA GLU A 110 16.81 19.86 -23.79
C GLU A 110 16.21 21.27 -23.98
N GLY A 111 15.79 21.90 -22.88
CA GLY A 111 15.20 23.24 -22.85
C GLY A 111 13.70 23.31 -23.22
N GLN A 112 13.06 22.20 -23.61
CA GLN A 112 11.66 22.18 -24.03
C GLN A 112 10.78 21.45 -23.01
N PHE A 113 10.28 22.19 -22.03
CA PHE A 113 9.42 21.65 -20.98
C PHE A 113 7.97 21.42 -21.45
N ARG A 114 7.41 20.25 -21.13
CA ARG A 114 6.04 19.84 -21.45
C ARG A 114 5.21 19.62 -20.18
N TRP A 115 4.08 20.31 -20.09
CA TRP A 115 3.14 20.28 -18.95
C TRP A 115 1.68 20.03 -19.41
N ASP A 116 1.49 19.42 -20.58
CA ASP A 116 0.20 19.12 -21.19
C ASP A 116 -0.18 17.63 -21.09
N GLY A 117 -1.46 17.32 -21.28
CA GLY A 117 -1.97 15.95 -21.23
C GLY A 117 -1.63 15.28 -19.89
N GLN A 118 -1.11 14.05 -19.94
CA GLN A 118 -0.68 13.31 -18.74
C GLN A 118 0.57 13.88 -18.05
N ARG A 119 1.23 14.89 -18.63
CA ARG A 119 2.34 15.63 -18.00
C ARG A 119 1.86 16.87 -17.24
N ASN A 120 0.55 17.11 -17.14
CA ASN A 120 0.02 18.29 -16.47
C ASN A 120 -0.01 18.13 -14.94
N LEU A 121 1.10 18.45 -14.29
CA LEU A 121 1.26 18.41 -12.83
C LEU A 121 0.26 19.31 -12.11
N ARG A 122 0.10 20.56 -12.57
CA ARG A 122 -0.81 21.54 -11.95
C ARG A 122 -2.24 21.02 -11.89
N ARG A 123 -2.78 20.56 -13.03
CA ARG A 123 -4.14 20.03 -13.11
C ARG A 123 -4.34 18.82 -12.21
N PHE A 124 -3.35 17.93 -12.13
CA PHE A 124 -3.41 16.78 -11.22
C PHE A 124 -3.53 17.22 -9.75
N ILE A 125 -2.70 18.18 -9.32
CA ILE A 125 -2.73 18.69 -7.94
C ILE A 125 -4.02 19.47 -7.64
N GLU A 126 -4.54 20.25 -8.59
CA GLU A 126 -5.84 20.91 -8.47
C GLU A 126 -6.99 19.91 -8.30
N LEU A 127 -6.87 18.74 -8.93
CA LEU A 127 -7.83 17.66 -8.78
C LEU A 127 -7.71 16.97 -7.41
N CYS A 128 -6.49 16.78 -6.89
CA CYS A 128 -6.29 16.36 -5.50
C CYS A 128 -6.93 17.36 -4.53
N LYS A 129 -6.75 18.68 -4.76
CA LYS A 129 -7.39 19.75 -3.97
C LYS A 129 -8.92 19.64 -3.99
N LYS A 130 -9.52 19.43 -5.16
CA LYS A 130 -10.98 19.27 -5.32
C LYS A 130 -11.56 18.17 -4.43
N HIS A 131 -10.77 17.13 -4.15
CA HIS A 131 -11.17 15.95 -3.40
C HIS A 131 -10.53 15.85 -2.02
N ASP A 132 -10.02 16.95 -1.46
CA ASP A 132 -9.39 17.01 -0.13
C ASP A 132 -8.26 15.99 0.05
N MET A 133 -7.48 15.73 -1.01
CA MET A 133 -6.34 14.82 -0.97
C MET A 133 -5.06 15.63 -0.86
N ALA A 134 -4.34 15.45 0.24
CA ALA A 134 -3.04 16.09 0.42
C ALA A 134 -1.99 15.48 -0.52
N VAL A 135 -0.97 16.26 -0.90
CA VAL A 135 0.04 15.86 -1.88
C VAL A 135 1.44 16.04 -1.33
N ILE A 136 2.30 15.06 -1.60
CA ILE A 136 3.76 15.18 -1.48
C ILE A 136 4.34 15.12 -2.90
N VAL A 137 4.92 16.21 -3.38
CA VAL A 137 5.52 16.23 -4.73
C VAL A 137 6.97 15.76 -4.63
N ARG A 138 7.32 14.69 -5.36
CA ARG A 138 8.68 14.12 -5.39
C ARG A 138 9.40 14.64 -6.64
N ILE A 139 10.25 15.64 -6.47
CA ILE A 139 10.69 16.53 -7.57
C ILE A 139 11.97 16.07 -8.29
N GLY A 140 12.53 14.92 -7.93
CA GLY A 140 13.80 14.44 -8.46
C GLY A 140 15.00 15.25 -7.95
N PRO A 141 16.11 15.34 -8.71
CA PRO A 141 16.17 15.14 -10.17
C PRO A 141 16.21 13.67 -10.60
N PHE A 142 16.74 12.82 -9.71
CA PHE A 142 16.66 11.37 -9.83
C PHE A 142 15.44 10.85 -9.04
N CYS A 143 14.65 9.98 -9.66
CA CYS A 143 13.46 9.38 -9.06
C CYS A 143 13.57 7.86 -8.91
N HIS A 144 14.50 7.20 -9.60
CA HIS A 144 14.46 5.76 -9.89
C HIS A 144 13.15 5.40 -10.61
N GLY A 145 12.09 5.06 -9.87
CA GLY A 145 10.74 4.86 -10.39
C GLY A 145 10.56 3.70 -11.36
N GLU A 146 11.58 2.83 -11.51
CA GLU A 146 11.75 1.89 -12.61
C GLU A 146 11.53 2.56 -13.98
N ILE A 147 11.86 3.85 -14.07
CA ILE A 147 11.84 4.62 -15.30
C ILE A 147 13.26 4.68 -15.87
N ARG A 148 13.34 4.79 -17.19
CA ARG A 148 14.57 4.89 -17.98
C ARG A 148 15.55 5.88 -17.35
N SER A 149 16.78 5.41 -17.09
CA SER A 149 17.86 6.19 -16.45
C SER A 149 17.44 6.84 -15.12
N GLY A 150 16.50 6.23 -14.40
CA GLY A 150 15.98 6.73 -13.11
C GLY A 150 15.30 8.09 -13.19
N GLY A 151 14.84 8.49 -14.38
CA GLY A 151 14.16 9.75 -14.63
C GLY A 151 15.04 10.79 -15.31
N PHE A 152 16.32 10.53 -15.51
CA PHE A 152 17.18 11.45 -16.26
C PHE A 152 16.86 11.45 -17.76
N PRO A 153 16.80 12.62 -18.41
CA PRO A 153 16.71 12.70 -19.86
C PRO A 153 17.97 12.14 -20.54
N ASP A 154 17.80 11.46 -21.68
CA ASP A 154 18.91 10.85 -22.41
C ASP A 154 19.98 11.86 -22.86
N TRP A 155 19.60 13.11 -23.16
CA TRP A 155 20.56 14.15 -23.56
C TRP A 155 21.55 14.52 -22.47
N LEU A 156 21.27 14.21 -21.20
CA LEU A 156 22.19 14.43 -20.08
C LEU A 156 23.45 13.56 -20.21
N PHE A 157 23.31 12.37 -20.79
CA PHE A 157 24.40 11.45 -21.06
C PHE A 157 25.46 12.04 -22.01
N ALA A 158 25.06 12.95 -22.89
CA ALA A 158 25.96 13.58 -23.87
C ALA A 158 26.73 14.79 -23.32
N LYS A 159 26.57 15.14 -22.03
CA LYS A 159 27.19 16.31 -21.42
C LYS A 159 28.45 15.91 -20.63
N PRO A 160 29.52 16.73 -20.66
CA PRO A 160 30.72 16.49 -19.87
C PRO A 160 30.50 16.94 -18.41
N LEU A 161 29.60 16.27 -17.70
CA LEU A 161 29.25 16.55 -16.31
C LEU A 161 29.06 15.27 -15.50
N GLU A 162 29.08 15.40 -14.17
CA GLU A 162 28.82 14.29 -13.25
C GLU A 162 27.42 14.38 -12.64
N VAL A 163 26.54 13.42 -12.96
CA VAL A 163 25.17 13.38 -12.43
C VAL A 163 25.14 12.98 -10.95
N ARG A 164 24.07 13.37 -10.25
CA ARG A 164 23.88 13.10 -8.80
C ARG A 164 25.09 13.54 -7.97
N SER A 165 25.72 14.65 -8.36
CA SER A 165 26.92 15.19 -7.73
C SER A 165 26.81 16.70 -7.52
N ASN A 166 27.86 17.30 -6.98
CA ASN A 166 27.95 18.75 -6.81
C ASN A 166 28.64 19.45 -7.99
N ASP A 167 28.73 18.79 -9.15
CA ASP A 167 29.19 19.40 -10.40
C ASP A 167 28.37 20.68 -10.70
N PRO A 168 29.02 21.86 -10.84
CA PRO A 168 28.32 23.12 -11.08
C PRO A 168 27.43 23.13 -12.33
N GLU A 169 27.82 22.46 -13.41
CA GLU A 169 27.01 22.40 -14.63
C GLU A 169 25.79 21.49 -14.46
N TYR A 170 25.94 20.38 -13.72
CA TYR A 170 24.79 19.56 -13.33
C TYR A 170 23.80 20.34 -12.46
N LEU A 171 24.28 21.00 -11.40
CA LEU A 171 23.43 21.77 -10.48
C LEU A 171 22.73 22.94 -11.19
N LYS A 172 23.38 23.60 -12.15
CA LYS A 172 22.77 24.64 -12.98
C LYS A 172 21.59 24.11 -13.79
N ILE A 173 21.72 22.92 -14.36
CA ILE A 173 20.65 22.27 -15.12
C ILE A 173 19.52 21.84 -14.16
N VAL A 174 19.85 21.26 -13.00
CA VAL A 174 18.86 20.92 -11.97
C VAL A 174 18.08 22.14 -11.48
N LYS A 175 18.76 23.29 -11.32
CA LYS A 175 18.09 24.55 -10.94
C LYS A 175 17.04 24.97 -11.99
N ARG A 176 17.29 24.73 -13.28
CA ARG A 176 16.28 24.94 -14.35
C ARG A 176 15.07 24.03 -14.14
N LEU A 177 15.29 22.74 -13.91
CA LEU A 177 14.21 21.78 -13.61
C LEU A 177 13.35 22.24 -12.43
N TYR A 178 13.96 22.57 -11.29
CA TYR A 178 13.22 23.00 -10.10
C TYR A 178 12.48 24.31 -10.32
N THR A 179 13.04 25.25 -11.08
CA THR A 179 12.36 26.49 -11.47
C THR A 179 11.09 26.21 -12.27
N GLU A 180 11.16 25.28 -13.23
CA GLU A 180 9.98 24.88 -14.03
C GLU A 180 8.93 24.17 -13.19
N ILE A 181 9.34 23.28 -12.28
CA ILE A 181 8.43 22.65 -11.32
C ILE A 181 7.77 23.70 -10.43
N GLY A 182 8.54 24.61 -9.84
CA GLY A 182 8.03 25.68 -8.97
C GLY A 182 6.92 26.52 -9.62
N LYS A 183 7.03 26.82 -10.91
CA LYS A 183 5.96 27.50 -11.69
C LYS A 183 4.66 26.69 -11.71
N GLN A 184 4.73 25.37 -11.83
CA GLN A 184 3.54 24.51 -11.82
C GLN A 184 2.90 24.39 -10.44
N LEU A 185 3.68 24.57 -9.36
CA LEU A 185 3.21 24.41 -7.98
C LEU A 185 2.72 25.72 -7.35
N GLN A 186 3.03 26.88 -7.94
CA GLN A 186 2.65 28.19 -7.40
C GLN A 186 1.15 28.28 -7.07
N GLY A 187 0.81 28.74 -5.86
CA GLY A 187 -0.56 28.89 -5.37
C GLY A 187 -1.23 27.59 -4.91
N LEU A 188 -0.51 26.46 -4.94
CA LEU A 188 -1.00 25.15 -4.51
C LEU A 188 -0.34 24.65 -3.22
N TYR A 189 0.51 25.47 -2.59
CA TYR A 189 1.14 25.15 -1.31
C TYR A 189 0.15 25.24 -0.15
N TYR A 190 0.42 24.51 0.93
CA TYR A 190 -0.39 24.55 2.15
C TYR A 190 -0.60 25.98 2.67
N LYS A 191 0.45 26.80 2.65
CA LYS A 191 0.40 28.23 3.05
C LYS A 191 -0.55 29.09 2.18
N ASP A 192 -0.86 28.63 0.97
CA ASP A 192 -1.77 29.28 0.03
C ASP A 192 -3.19 28.65 0.08
N GLY A 193 -3.44 27.72 1.02
CA GLY A 193 -4.67 26.94 1.09
C GLY A 193 -4.76 25.86 -0.01
N GLY A 194 -3.62 25.41 -0.53
CA GLY A 194 -3.51 24.30 -1.46
C GLY A 194 -3.18 22.96 -0.78
N PRO A 195 -3.21 21.85 -1.54
CA PRO A 195 -3.07 20.51 -0.98
C PRO A 195 -1.61 20.06 -0.79
N ILE A 196 -0.61 20.81 -1.26
CA ILE A 196 0.79 20.40 -1.16
C ILE A 196 1.27 20.62 0.27
N ILE A 197 1.42 19.52 1.01
CA ILE A 197 1.86 19.52 2.41
C ILE A 197 3.34 19.15 2.57
N GLY A 198 3.96 18.57 1.54
CA GLY A 198 5.37 18.20 1.58
C GLY A 198 6.00 18.05 0.22
N CYS A 199 7.33 17.89 0.21
CA CYS A 199 8.12 17.67 -0.99
C CYS A 199 9.26 16.68 -0.72
N GLN A 200 9.47 15.71 -1.60
CA GLN A 200 10.70 14.90 -1.57
C GLN A 200 11.71 15.45 -2.55
N VAL A 201 12.95 15.61 -2.08
CA VAL A 201 14.11 15.98 -2.90
C VAL A 201 14.98 14.75 -3.11
N GLU A 202 15.46 14.54 -4.33
CA GLU A 202 16.22 13.35 -4.73
C GLU A 202 15.44 12.04 -4.48
N ASN A 203 16.08 10.90 -4.70
CA ASN A 203 15.59 9.58 -4.32
C ASN A 203 16.75 8.60 -4.06
N GLU A 204 16.80 8.06 -2.84
CA GLU A 204 17.79 7.05 -2.44
C GLU A 204 19.26 7.42 -2.70
N MET A 205 19.61 8.71 -2.52
CA MET A 205 20.96 9.23 -2.69
C MET A 205 22.00 8.41 -1.92
N GLN A 206 23.01 7.91 -2.64
CA GLN A 206 24.07 7.03 -2.13
C GLN A 206 23.62 5.66 -1.59
N HIS A 207 22.38 5.25 -1.88
CA HIS A 207 21.92 3.88 -1.60
C HIS A 207 21.62 3.13 -2.89
N SER A 208 20.70 3.66 -3.71
CA SER A 208 20.18 3.00 -4.90
C SER A 208 20.38 3.85 -6.15
N ALA A 209 20.50 3.19 -7.30
CA ALA A 209 20.62 3.80 -8.61
C ALA A 209 19.89 2.97 -9.67
N ALA A 210 19.57 3.60 -10.79
CA ALA A 210 19.11 2.90 -11.99
C ALA A 210 20.30 2.66 -12.93
N PRO A 211 20.31 1.59 -13.74
CA PRO A 211 21.25 1.50 -14.84
C PRO A 211 21.04 2.66 -15.83
N TRP A 212 22.12 3.06 -16.50
CA TRP A 212 22.00 3.88 -17.70
C TRP A 212 21.19 3.13 -18.74
N ALA A 213 20.35 3.85 -19.47
CA ALA A 213 19.44 3.20 -20.40
C ALA A 213 20.09 2.72 -21.71
N ILE A 214 21.26 3.27 -22.05
CA ILE A 214 22.05 2.85 -23.20
C ILE A 214 22.93 1.69 -22.72
N THR A 215 22.47 0.46 -22.95
CA THR A 215 23.24 -0.75 -22.64
C THR A 215 23.19 -1.80 -23.75
N TYR A 216 24.17 -2.69 -23.77
CA TYR A 216 24.31 -3.81 -24.70
C TYR A 216 24.07 -5.17 -24.03
N ALA A 217 23.56 -6.13 -24.80
CA ALA A 217 23.24 -7.43 -24.26
C ALA A 217 24.48 -8.15 -23.68
N GLY A 218 24.41 -8.50 -22.40
CA GLY A 218 25.45 -9.25 -21.69
C GLY A 218 26.56 -8.39 -21.08
N GLU A 219 26.52 -7.07 -21.22
CA GLU A 219 27.50 -6.20 -20.57
C GLU A 219 27.17 -5.98 -19.08
N PRO A 220 28.19 -5.63 -18.25
CA PRO A 220 27.97 -5.14 -16.90
C PRO A 220 27.16 -3.84 -16.91
N LYS A 221 26.18 -3.72 -16.02
CA LYS A 221 25.41 -2.48 -15.87
C LYS A 221 26.29 -1.37 -15.31
N ASP A 222 26.27 -0.22 -15.98
CA ASP A 222 26.75 1.04 -15.42
C ASP A 222 25.56 1.84 -14.86
N ASN A 223 25.75 2.47 -13.71
CA ASN A 223 24.66 3.02 -12.90
C ASN A 223 24.66 4.55 -12.93
N THR A 224 23.46 5.11 -12.84
CA THR A 224 23.17 6.54 -12.61
C THR A 224 23.54 6.95 -11.18
N ALA A 225 24.84 6.93 -10.89
CA ALA A 225 25.42 7.34 -9.63
C ALA A 225 26.60 8.27 -9.90
N ALA A 226 26.93 9.13 -8.94
CA ALA A 226 28.19 9.86 -8.98
C ALA A 226 29.37 8.88 -8.90
N SER A 227 30.51 9.24 -9.48
CA SER A 227 31.74 8.44 -9.54
C SER A 227 32.23 8.06 -8.15
N TYR A 228 32.12 8.97 -7.18
CA TYR A 228 32.47 8.71 -5.78
C TYR A 228 31.53 7.70 -5.09
N ASN A 229 30.41 7.34 -5.71
CA ASN A 229 29.41 6.40 -5.20
C ASN A 229 29.20 5.17 -6.11
N ALA A 230 29.88 5.11 -7.27
CA ALA A 230 29.62 4.11 -8.31
C ALA A 230 29.85 2.66 -7.84
N GLY A 231 30.78 2.44 -6.90
CA GLY A 231 31.05 1.12 -6.32
C GLY A 231 30.13 0.71 -5.16
N GLU A 232 29.25 1.60 -4.71
CA GLU A 232 28.40 1.41 -3.53
C GLU A 232 26.91 1.41 -3.89
N ALA A 233 26.52 2.16 -4.92
CA ALA A 233 25.15 2.15 -5.43
C ALA A 233 24.72 0.73 -5.83
N MET A 234 23.54 0.33 -5.37
CA MET A 234 22.93 -0.94 -5.74
C MET A 234 21.61 -0.74 -6.48
N ILE A 235 21.07 -1.84 -6.98
CA ILE A 235 19.74 -1.90 -7.57
C ILE A 235 18.76 -2.36 -6.49
N GLY A 236 17.70 -1.57 -6.27
CA GLY A 236 16.67 -1.86 -5.29
C GLY A 236 17.11 -1.59 -3.84
N VAL A 237 16.37 -2.17 -2.89
CA VAL A 237 16.50 -1.86 -1.46
C VAL A 237 17.27 -2.94 -0.69
N GLY A 238 18.20 -2.55 0.17
CA GLY A 238 19.00 -3.49 0.95
C GLY A 238 19.80 -2.86 2.07
N ASN A 239 20.50 -3.70 2.85
CA ASN A 239 21.39 -3.23 3.92
C ASN A 239 22.77 -2.89 3.34
N GLN A 240 23.25 -1.66 3.56
CA GLN A 240 24.64 -1.32 3.29
C GLN A 240 25.46 -1.38 4.57
N ALA A 241 26.28 -2.42 4.71
CA ALA A 241 27.14 -2.62 5.88
C ALA A 241 28.37 -1.69 5.90
N ARG A 242 28.75 -1.09 4.77
CA ARG A 242 29.91 -0.20 4.66
C ARG A 242 29.45 1.26 4.77
N LYS A 243 30.24 2.10 5.43
CA LYS A 243 30.06 3.55 5.40
C LYS A 243 30.37 4.04 4.00
N ALA A 244 29.49 4.87 3.45
CA ALA A 244 29.66 5.39 2.10
C ALA A 244 30.92 6.26 1.98
N THR A 245 31.75 5.98 0.98
CA THR A 245 32.85 6.86 0.60
C THR A 245 32.25 8.16 0.05
N GLY A 246 32.63 9.30 0.63
CA GLY A 246 32.03 10.60 0.28
C GLY A 246 30.64 10.87 0.89
N ALA A 247 30.29 10.28 2.03
CA ALA A 247 29.02 10.56 2.72
C ALA A 247 28.75 12.06 2.95
N GLU A 248 29.79 12.84 3.25
CA GLU A 248 29.70 14.30 3.38
C GLU A 248 29.28 14.98 2.08
N MET A 249 29.77 14.48 0.93
CA MET A 249 29.41 15.01 -0.39
C MET A 249 27.95 14.73 -0.74
N GLY A 250 27.44 13.53 -0.43
CA GLY A 250 26.02 13.22 -0.60
C GLY A 250 25.11 14.04 0.30
N ASN A 251 25.47 14.24 1.57
CA ASN A 251 24.71 15.10 2.48
C ASN A 251 24.71 16.57 1.99
N LEU A 252 25.87 17.09 1.57
CA LEU A 252 25.97 18.42 0.97
C LEU A 252 25.12 18.52 -0.31
N HIS A 253 25.12 17.48 -1.15
CA HIS A 253 24.29 17.42 -2.35
C HIS A 253 22.80 17.58 -2.01
N MET A 254 22.31 16.80 -1.05
CA MET A 254 20.92 16.88 -0.60
C MET A 254 20.56 18.27 -0.06
N GLN A 255 21.45 18.90 0.71
CA GLN A 255 21.27 20.26 1.22
C GLN A 255 21.22 21.30 0.10
N LEU A 256 22.12 21.20 -0.89
CA LEU A 256 22.14 22.09 -2.05
C LEU A 256 20.86 21.94 -2.90
N LEU A 257 20.41 20.72 -3.15
CA LEU A 257 19.15 20.45 -3.84
C LEU A 257 17.96 21.08 -3.09
N LYS A 258 17.85 20.87 -1.78
CA LYS A 258 16.77 21.49 -0.98
C LYS A 258 16.82 23.01 -1.08
N LYS A 259 18.01 23.62 -0.94
CA LYS A 259 18.19 25.07 -1.07
C LYS A 259 17.70 25.56 -2.43
N MET A 260 18.06 24.88 -3.52
CA MET A 260 17.58 25.22 -4.86
C MET A 260 16.06 25.07 -5.01
N ALA A 261 15.45 24.06 -4.39
CA ALA A 261 13.99 23.89 -4.39
C ALA A 261 13.31 25.08 -3.70
N VAL A 262 13.82 25.52 -2.54
CA VAL A 262 13.32 26.72 -1.83
C VAL A 262 13.51 27.98 -2.67
N GLU A 263 14.69 28.17 -3.29
CA GLU A 263 14.95 29.30 -4.20
C GLU A 263 14.01 29.32 -5.41
N ALA A 264 13.58 28.14 -5.87
CA ALA A 264 12.59 27.99 -6.94
C ALA A 264 11.13 28.23 -6.49
N GLY A 265 10.91 28.58 -5.22
CA GLY A 265 9.59 28.87 -4.66
C GLY A 265 8.85 27.65 -4.11
N ILE A 266 9.48 26.47 -4.06
CA ILE A 266 8.90 25.24 -3.51
C ILE A 266 8.94 25.34 -1.98
N ASP A 267 7.93 25.99 -1.42
CA ASP A 267 7.79 26.25 0.02
C ASP A 267 6.71 25.35 0.63
N VAL A 268 7.15 24.35 1.41
CA VAL A 268 6.28 23.31 1.96
C VAL A 268 6.50 23.15 3.46
N PRO A 269 5.47 22.72 4.22
CA PRO A 269 5.59 22.45 5.65
C PRO A 269 6.74 21.52 6.03
N PHE A 270 6.98 20.46 5.26
CA PHE A 270 8.09 19.55 5.51
C PHE A 270 8.65 18.97 4.21
N TYR A 271 9.92 18.60 4.25
CA TYR A 271 10.53 17.79 3.20
C TYR A 271 10.61 16.34 3.65
N THR A 272 10.72 15.42 2.69
CA THR A 272 11.13 14.04 2.93
C THR A 272 12.43 13.73 2.19
N ALA A 273 13.15 12.72 2.67
CA ALA A 273 14.31 12.14 2.01
C ALA A 273 14.38 10.64 2.34
N THR A 274 14.89 9.82 1.45
CA THR A 274 15.17 8.41 1.74
C THR A 274 16.11 8.28 2.94
N GLY A 275 15.76 7.45 3.92
CA GLY A 275 16.55 7.23 5.14
C GLY A 275 17.13 5.81 5.31
N TRP A 276 16.81 4.84 4.47
CA TRP A 276 17.29 3.47 4.64
C TRP A 276 18.70 3.25 4.09
N GLY A 277 19.36 2.17 4.54
CA GLY A 277 20.53 1.62 3.86
C GLY A 277 21.70 2.59 3.75
N ASN A 278 21.92 3.46 4.75
CA ASN A 278 22.87 4.57 4.68
C ASN A 278 22.64 5.55 3.51
N ALA A 279 21.40 5.79 3.06
CA ALA A 279 21.11 6.89 2.16
C ALA A 279 21.45 8.26 2.79
N ALA A 280 21.79 9.25 1.94
CA ALA A 280 22.01 10.62 2.38
C ALA A 280 20.70 11.29 2.81
N VAL A 281 20.75 12.04 3.91
CA VAL A 281 19.58 12.70 4.52
C VAL A 281 19.83 14.19 4.72
N ILE A 282 18.77 14.95 4.99
CA ILE A 282 18.85 16.38 5.30
C ILE A 282 18.53 16.59 6.78
N GLU A 283 19.57 16.60 7.61
CA GLU A 283 19.43 16.59 9.06
C GLU A 283 18.64 17.79 9.62
N GLY A 284 17.63 17.48 10.43
CA GLY A 284 16.72 18.43 11.08
C GLY A 284 15.71 19.07 10.13
N GLU A 285 15.74 18.73 8.84
CA GLU A 285 15.12 19.54 7.79
C GLU A 285 14.33 18.75 6.75
N ALA A 286 14.48 17.43 6.71
CA ALA A 286 13.59 16.50 6.03
C ALA A 286 13.30 15.28 6.92
N ILE A 287 12.09 14.73 6.83
CA ILE A 287 11.72 13.46 7.46
C ILE A 287 12.38 12.32 6.67
N PRO A 288 13.24 11.50 7.30
CA PRO A 288 13.75 10.30 6.69
C PRO A 288 12.61 9.29 6.53
N VAL A 289 12.32 8.89 5.30
CA VAL A 289 11.32 7.86 5.01
C VAL A 289 12.01 6.50 4.83
N THR A 290 11.30 5.41 5.14
CA THR A 290 11.79 4.02 5.04
C THR A 290 10.96 3.16 4.07
N ALA A 291 11.50 2.00 3.72
CA ALA A 291 10.88 1.01 2.84
C ALA A 291 10.86 -0.39 3.49
N ALA A 292 10.09 -1.32 2.93
CA ALA A 292 10.17 -2.75 3.22
C ALA A 292 9.44 -3.59 2.17
N TYR A 293 10.08 -4.66 1.67
CA TYR A 293 9.51 -5.53 0.64
C TYR A 293 9.61 -7.00 1.05
N THR A 294 8.47 -7.68 1.18
CA THR A 294 8.39 -9.13 1.46
C THR A 294 8.66 -9.98 0.21
N TYR A 295 8.44 -9.42 -0.99
CA TYR A 295 8.63 -10.07 -2.28
C TYR A 295 9.50 -9.23 -3.24
N PRO A 296 10.75 -8.90 -2.88
CA PRO A 296 11.63 -8.11 -3.74
C PRO A 296 12.05 -8.90 -4.98
N PHE A 297 12.03 -8.28 -6.16
CA PHE A 297 12.55 -8.93 -7.39
C PHE A 297 14.09 -8.98 -7.43
N TRP A 298 14.77 -8.16 -6.62
CA TRP A 298 16.23 -8.04 -6.58
C TRP A 298 16.91 -9.02 -5.61
N ALA A 299 16.15 -9.87 -4.92
CA ALA A 299 16.69 -10.91 -4.06
C ALA A 299 16.03 -12.27 -4.34
N LYS A 300 16.70 -13.35 -3.98
CA LYS A 300 16.10 -14.70 -4.06
C LYS A 300 14.91 -14.78 -3.09
N PRO A 301 13.83 -15.50 -3.45
CA PRO A 301 12.71 -15.75 -2.55
C PRO A 301 13.18 -16.35 -1.21
N HIS A 302 12.77 -15.74 -0.11
CA HIS A 302 13.11 -16.17 1.25
C HIS A 302 12.07 -15.64 2.24
N MET A 303 11.93 -16.29 3.39
CA MET A 303 11.08 -15.81 4.48
C MET A 303 11.61 -14.47 4.99
N SER A 304 10.87 -13.39 4.77
CA SER A 304 11.31 -12.05 5.13
C SER A 304 11.27 -11.80 6.64
N LYS A 305 12.16 -10.92 7.11
CA LYS A 305 12.11 -10.38 8.49
C LYS A 305 11.09 -9.25 8.66
N PHE A 306 10.43 -8.82 7.57
CA PHE A 306 9.49 -7.70 7.61
C PHE A 306 8.14 -8.05 8.25
N LEU A 307 7.98 -9.30 8.67
CA LEU A 307 6.85 -9.78 9.47
C LEU A 307 7.20 -9.95 10.97
N MET A 308 8.43 -9.60 11.39
CA MET A 308 8.83 -9.64 12.81
C MET A 308 8.72 -8.25 13.44
N PHE A 309 8.10 -8.13 14.60
CA PHE A 309 8.06 -6.86 15.32
C PHE A 309 9.47 -6.43 15.79
N LYS A 310 9.74 -5.13 15.65
CA LYS A 310 10.90 -4.42 16.20
C LYS A 310 10.51 -3.00 16.63
N ASP A 311 11.40 -2.25 17.28
CA ASP A 311 11.16 -0.85 17.64
C ASP A 311 11.71 0.07 16.54
N LEU A 312 10.86 0.49 15.62
CA LEU A 312 11.24 1.35 14.49
C LEU A 312 11.62 2.77 14.94
N THR A 313 11.26 3.16 16.17
CA THR A 313 11.66 4.46 16.74
C THR A 313 13.11 4.49 17.22
N LYS A 314 13.77 3.33 17.24
CA LYS A 314 15.18 3.16 17.60
C LYS A 314 16.01 2.60 16.45
N GLU A 315 15.41 1.73 15.63
CA GLU A 315 16.13 1.03 14.58
C GLU A 315 15.23 0.81 13.34
N ALA A 316 15.53 1.49 12.23
CA ALA A 316 14.78 1.35 10.98
C ALA A 316 14.88 -0.07 10.37
N ASP A 317 13.89 -0.46 9.55
CA ASP A 317 14.07 -1.56 8.60
C ASP A 317 15.12 -1.12 7.56
N TYR A 318 16.12 -1.97 7.31
CA TYR A 318 17.35 -1.63 6.56
C TYR A 318 18.36 -0.70 7.26
N ALA A 319 18.55 -0.87 8.57
CA ALA A 319 19.69 -0.30 9.28
C ALA A 319 21.05 -0.84 8.74
N PRO A 320 22.18 -0.11 8.92
CA PRO A 320 22.30 1.20 9.59
C PRO A 320 21.74 2.37 8.77
N THR A 321 21.52 3.50 9.45
CA THR A 321 21.02 4.75 8.87
C THR A 321 21.99 5.90 9.19
N ARG A 322 21.94 7.00 8.42
CA ARG A 322 22.78 8.20 8.64
C ARG A 322 22.18 9.22 9.60
N TYR A 323 20.99 8.93 10.12
CA TYR A 323 20.32 9.72 11.13
C TYR A 323 20.11 8.86 12.38
N ASN A 324 19.79 9.51 13.49
CA ASN A 324 19.31 8.79 14.67
C ASN A 324 17.79 8.66 14.60
N PRO A 325 17.22 7.44 14.52
CA PRO A 325 15.77 7.26 14.44
C PRO A 325 14.98 7.91 15.58
N ALA A 326 15.57 8.06 16.76
CA ALA A 326 14.89 8.66 17.92
C ALA A 326 14.66 10.18 17.81
N ASP A 327 15.27 10.83 16.81
CA ASP A 327 15.11 12.26 16.55
C ASP A 327 13.98 12.58 15.55
N TYR A 328 13.36 11.57 14.92
CA TYR A 328 12.35 11.75 13.87
C TYR A 328 11.14 10.85 14.09
N PRO A 329 9.95 11.22 13.58
CA PRO A 329 8.85 10.27 13.50
C PRO A 329 9.21 9.17 12.50
N SER A 330 8.88 7.92 12.82
CA SER A 330 9.08 6.80 11.88
C SER A 330 8.04 6.88 10.75
N PHE A 331 8.49 7.15 9.52
CA PHE A 331 7.65 7.17 8.32
C PHE A 331 8.07 6.05 7.36
N CYS A 332 7.26 5.01 7.23
CA CYS A 332 7.49 3.91 6.32
C CYS A 332 6.72 4.16 5.02
N ALA A 333 7.33 4.84 4.05
CA ALA A 333 6.64 5.37 2.88
C ALA A 333 6.61 4.43 1.67
N GLU A 334 7.61 3.55 1.52
CA GLU A 334 7.73 2.66 0.35
C GLU A 334 7.57 1.20 0.75
N MET A 335 6.37 0.85 1.20
CA MET A 335 6.06 -0.49 1.65
C MET A 335 5.50 -1.32 0.49
N GLY A 336 6.14 -2.47 0.24
CA GLY A 336 5.85 -3.39 -0.84
C GLY A 336 4.55 -4.17 -0.65
N ALA A 337 3.42 -3.46 -0.72
CA ALA A 337 2.11 -4.09 -0.87
C ALA A 337 1.89 -4.66 -2.28
N GLY A 338 2.72 -4.26 -3.24
CA GLY A 338 2.88 -4.82 -4.58
C GLY A 338 4.37 -4.85 -4.96
N ILE A 339 4.66 -5.30 -6.17
CA ILE A 339 6.00 -5.27 -6.75
C ILE A 339 5.91 -5.33 -8.29
N GLN A 340 6.73 -4.54 -8.97
CA GLN A 340 6.89 -4.67 -10.41
C GLN A 340 7.63 -5.96 -10.78
N MET A 341 7.09 -6.70 -11.74
CA MET A 341 7.76 -7.88 -12.28
C MET A 341 8.83 -7.49 -13.29
N ILE A 342 9.93 -8.22 -13.29
CA ILE A 342 10.95 -8.16 -14.34
C ILE A 342 10.95 -9.46 -15.13
N TYR A 343 11.54 -9.46 -16.31
CA TYR A 343 11.61 -10.66 -17.14
C TYR A 343 12.24 -11.85 -16.38
N GLY A 344 13.23 -11.58 -15.52
CA GLY A 344 13.95 -12.60 -14.76
C GLY A 344 13.24 -13.13 -13.51
N ALA A 345 12.26 -12.40 -12.96
CA ALA A 345 11.63 -12.69 -11.68
C ALA A 345 10.19 -12.15 -11.64
N ARG A 346 9.23 -13.01 -11.31
CA ARG A 346 7.78 -12.71 -11.33
C ARG A 346 7.12 -12.97 -9.97
N PRO A 347 7.63 -12.38 -8.88
CA PRO A 347 7.10 -12.64 -7.55
C PRO A 347 5.63 -12.21 -7.44
N ILE A 348 4.83 -12.99 -6.72
CA ILE A 348 3.40 -12.73 -6.52
C ILE A 348 3.13 -12.31 -5.08
N VAL A 349 2.72 -11.07 -4.89
CA VAL A 349 2.42 -10.52 -3.56
C VAL A 349 1.00 -10.93 -3.14
N THR A 350 0.87 -11.43 -1.92
CA THR A 350 -0.43 -11.83 -1.35
C THR A 350 -1.04 -10.72 -0.48
N ALA A 351 -2.37 -10.72 -0.37
CA ALA A 351 -3.08 -9.77 0.50
C ALA A 351 -2.66 -9.93 1.97
N GLN A 352 -2.40 -11.17 2.41
CA GLN A 352 -1.91 -11.50 3.74
C GLN A 352 -0.52 -10.93 4.01
N ALA A 353 0.35 -10.92 3.00
CA ALA A 353 1.68 -10.31 3.13
C ALA A 353 1.59 -8.79 3.29
N ALA A 354 0.75 -8.13 2.49
CA ALA A 354 0.51 -6.69 2.60
C ALA A 354 -0.10 -6.32 3.96
N GLU A 355 -1.12 -7.06 4.42
CA GLU A 355 -1.77 -6.84 5.72
C GLU A 355 -0.80 -7.10 6.88
N GLY A 356 -0.09 -8.23 6.88
CA GLY A 356 0.88 -8.59 7.92
C GLY A 356 2.03 -7.61 8.01
N LEU A 357 2.56 -7.14 6.87
CA LEU A 357 3.58 -6.10 6.81
C LEU A 357 3.11 -4.81 7.49
N MET A 358 1.87 -4.38 7.22
CA MET A 358 1.33 -3.14 7.79
C MET A 358 0.95 -3.26 9.26
N VAL A 359 0.35 -4.39 9.68
CA VAL A 359 0.07 -4.64 11.11
C VAL A 359 1.38 -4.64 11.91
N ARG A 360 2.41 -5.31 11.39
CA ARG A 360 3.75 -5.30 11.98
C ARG A 360 4.32 -3.88 12.05
N THR A 361 4.26 -3.14 10.95
CA THR A 361 4.81 -1.77 10.84
C THR A 361 4.15 -0.81 11.83
N LEU A 362 2.82 -0.85 11.95
CA LEU A 362 2.07 -0.04 12.90
C LEU A 362 2.40 -0.41 14.34
N GLY A 363 2.40 -1.70 14.69
CA GLY A 363 2.72 -2.15 16.06
C GLY A 363 4.18 -1.88 16.46
N SER A 364 5.07 -1.79 15.47
CA SER A 364 6.47 -1.42 15.62
C SER A 364 6.72 0.08 15.87
N GLY A 365 5.66 0.90 15.90
CA GLY A 365 5.74 2.32 16.26
C GLY A 365 5.85 3.27 15.07
N SER A 366 5.58 2.80 13.85
CA SER A 366 5.49 3.70 12.70
C SER A 366 4.30 4.65 12.83
N ASN A 367 4.55 5.94 12.57
CA ASN A 367 3.57 7.03 12.65
C ASN A 367 3.39 7.74 11.30
N GLY A 368 3.82 7.11 10.22
CA GLY A 368 3.40 7.37 8.85
C GLY A 368 3.57 6.08 8.05
N ILE A 369 2.55 5.67 7.30
CA ILE A 369 2.59 4.46 6.48
C ILE A 369 2.33 4.80 5.03
N GLY A 370 2.96 4.09 4.10
CA GLY A 370 2.85 4.37 2.68
C GLY A 370 3.13 3.17 1.80
N TYR A 371 2.65 3.24 0.56
CA TYR A 371 2.76 2.16 -0.41
C TYR A 371 3.38 2.66 -1.70
N TYR A 372 4.45 1.99 -2.09
CA TYR A 372 5.06 2.16 -3.41
C TYR A 372 4.91 0.83 -4.15
N MET A 373 3.97 0.68 -5.09
CA MET A 373 2.92 1.62 -5.55
C MET A 373 1.57 1.39 -4.85
N TYR A 374 0.71 2.42 -4.77
CA TYR A 374 -0.70 2.23 -4.43
C TYR A 374 -1.59 2.14 -5.67
N HIS A 375 -1.26 2.93 -6.69
CA HIS A 375 -1.82 2.79 -8.02
C HIS A 375 -0.69 2.72 -9.05
N GLY A 376 -0.67 1.63 -9.81
CA GLY A 376 0.25 1.46 -10.93
C GLY A 376 -0.12 2.35 -12.12
N GLY A 377 0.04 1.83 -13.33
CA GLY A 377 -0.39 2.52 -14.56
C GLY A 377 0.33 1.96 -15.78
N SER A 378 0.33 2.76 -16.85
CA SER A 378 1.01 2.45 -18.11
C SER A 378 2.03 3.55 -18.40
N THR A 379 3.29 3.18 -18.54
CA THR A 379 4.34 4.14 -18.85
C THR A 379 4.16 4.68 -20.27
N PRO A 380 4.10 6.01 -20.47
CA PRO A 380 3.96 6.58 -21.80
C PRO A 380 5.19 6.26 -22.67
N LYS A 381 5.01 6.44 -23.97
CA LYS A 381 6.11 6.41 -24.94
C LYS A 381 6.80 7.76 -25.05
N GLN A 382 8.03 7.71 -25.56
CA GLN A 382 8.81 8.86 -26.01
C GLN A 382 8.12 9.61 -27.17
N ILE A 383 8.52 10.86 -27.39
CA ILE A 383 8.11 11.68 -28.53
C ILE A 383 8.30 10.87 -29.83
N GLY A 384 7.31 10.99 -30.73
CA GLY A 384 7.27 10.22 -31.97
C GLY A 384 6.79 8.77 -31.81
N GLY A 385 6.57 8.29 -30.58
CA GLY A 385 5.93 7.00 -30.31
C GLY A 385 6.81 5.77 -30.54
N VAL A 386 8.13 5.94 -30.65
CA VAL A 386 9.07 4.84 -30.98
C VAL A 386 9.79 4.28 -29.75
N GLY A 387 10.21 5.13 -28.81
CA GLY A 387 10.96 4.69 -27.61
C GLY A 387 10.10 4.47 -26.36
N SER A 388 10.64 3.72 -25.40
CA SER A 388 10.01 3.42 -24.10
C SER A 388 10.70 4.20 -22.97
N PHE A 389 9.91 4.59 -21.97
CA PHE A 389 10.42 5.16 -20.73
C PHE A 389 10.52 4.15 -19.59
N ASN A 390 10.14 2.88 -19.73
CA ASN A 390 10.42 1.90 -18.67
C ASN A 390 11.91 1.51 -18.66
N ASP A 391 12.41 1.06 -17.51
CA ASP A 391 13.79 0.63 -17.34
C ASP A 391 14.05 -0.73 -18.05
N GLU A 392 14.37 -0.66 -19.34
CA GLU A 392 14.65 -1.83 -20.18
C GLU A 392 15.89 -2.63 -19.75
N PRO A 393 17.02 -2.02 -19.35
CA PRO A 393 18.17 -2.76 -18.80
C PRO A 393 17.83 -3.62 -17.58
N MET A 394 16.81 -3.23 -16.80
CA MET A 394 16.28 -4.03 -15.70
C MET A 394 15.35 -5.17 -16.12
N GLY A 395 14.98 -5.25 -17.40
CA GLY A 395 14.05 -6.26 -17.90
C GLY A 395 12.59 -5.94 -17.57
N MET A 396 12.25 -4.66 -17.35
CA MET A 396 10.87 -4.22 -17.17
C MET A 396 10.03 -4.41 -18.45
N PRO A 397 8.69 -4.53 -18.34
CA PRO A 397 7.79 -4.37 -19.49
C PRO A 397 8.04 -3.03 -20.19
N LYS A 398 7.71 -2.95 -21.48
CA LYS A 398 7.87 -1.73 -22.28
C LYS A 398 6.79 -0.70 -21.99
N ILE A 399 5.59 -1.13 -21.59
CA ILE A 399 4.44 -0.26 -21.32
C ILE A 399 3.91 -0.49 -19.90
N SER A 400 3.58 -1.74 -19.53
CA SER A 400 2.88 -1.99 -18.28
C SER A 400 3.71 -1.61 -17.05
N TYR A 401 3.04 -0.97 -16.10
CA TYR A 401 3.54 -0.70 -14.75
C TYR A 401 2.42 -0.97 -13.73
N ASP A 402 1.74 -2.11 -13.87
CA ASP A 402 0.66 -2.55 -12.97
C ASP A 402 1.12 -2.66 -11.52
N PHE A 403 2.37 -3.13 -11.32
CA PHE A 403 3.02 -3.27 -10.02
C PHE A 403 2.32 -4.26 -9.07
N GLN A 404 1.26 -4.96 -9.49
CA GLN A 404 0.35 -5.66 -8.58
C GLN A 404 -0.19 -4.72 -7.50
N ALA A 405 -0.39 -3.44 -7.84
CA ALA A 405 -0.76 -2.44 -6.86
C ALA A 405 -2.18 -2.66 -6.29
N PRO A 406 -2.49 -2.10 -5.09
CA PRO A 406 -3.86 -2.03 -4.58
C PRO A 406 -4.89 -1.52 -5.59
N ILE A 407 -4.49 -0.62 -6.50
CA ILE A 407 -5.27 -0.26 -7.68
C ILE A 407 -4.43 -0.61 -8.91
N GLY A 408 -4.86 -1.60 -9.67
CA GLY A 408 -4.14 -2.11 -10.83
C GLY A 408 -4.06 -1.11 -12.00
N GLU A 409 -3.36 -1.48 -13.05
CA GLU A 409 -3.02 -0.63 -14.21
C GLU A 409 -4.22 0.08 -14.87
N PHE A 410 -5.40 -0.54 -14.81
CA PHE A 410 -6.64 -0.03 -15.41
C PHE A 410 -7.71 0.33 -14.37
N GLY A 411 -7.32 0.57 -13.12
CA GLY A 411 -8.22 1.07 -12.08
C GLY A 411 -9.10 0.01 -11.39
N LEU A 412 -8.83 -1.29 -11.61
CA LEU A 412 -9.47 -2.38 -10.86
C LEU A 412 -8.85 -2.53 -9.47
N GLU A 413 -9.65 -2.91 -8.48
CA GLU A 413 -9.15 -3.23 -7.13
C GLU A 413 -8.22 -4.47 -7.19
N GLY A 414 -7.00 -4.30 -6.71
CA GLY A 414 -6.04 -5.38 -6.47
C GLY A 414 -6.40 -6.22 -5.24
N LYS A 415 -5.81 -7.41 -5.14
CA LYS A 415 -6.14 -8.41 -4.10
C LYS A 415 -5.98 -7.89 -2.66
N MET A 416 -5.05 -6.95 -2.44
CA MET A 416 -4.70 -6.36 -1.14
C MET A 416 -5.51 -5.11 -0.78
N TYR A 417 -6.23 -4.50 -1.73
CA TYR A 417 -6.89 -3.19 -1.53
C TYR A 417 -7.81 -3.16 -0.31
N ARG A 418 -8.68 -4.16 -0.18
CA ARG A 418 -9.66 -4.24 0.92
C ARG A 418 -9.01 -4.60 2.26
N ASN A 419 -7.97 -5.43 2.24
CA ASN A 419 -7.20 -5.79 3.43
C ASN A 419 -6.50 -4.55 4.02
N LEU A 420 -5.87 -3.74 3.17
CA LEU A 420 -5.24 -2.48 3.59
C LEU A 420 -6.30 -1.45 4.04
N ARG A 421 -7.45 -1.37 3.36
CA ARG A 421 -8.56 -0.50 3.76
C ARG A 421 -9.06 -0.76 5.18
N LEU A 422 -9.01 -2.01 5.68
CA LEU A 422 -9.33 -2.31 7.08
C LEU A 422 -8.45 -1.49 8.04
N LEU A 423 -7.15 -1.44 7.76
CA LEU A 423 -6.17 -0.70 8.56
C LEU A 423 -6.36 0.80 8.40
N HIS A 424 -6.55 1.28 7.17
CA HIS A 424 -6.75 2.71 6.92
C HIS A 424 -8.03 3.25 7.56
N THR A 425 -9.11 2.47 7.52
CA THR A 425 -10.39 2.84 8.15
C THR A 425 -10.23 2.96 9.66
N PHE A 426 -9.48 2.04 10.28
CA PHE A 426 -9.12 2.13 11.69
C PHE A 426 -8.30 3.39 11.98
N LEU A 427 -7.27 3.67 11.19
CA LEU A 427 -6.43 4.86 11.37
C LEU A 427 -7.18 6.18 11.18
N ALA A 428 -8.21 6.21 10.31
CA ALA A 428 -9.01 7.41 10.08
C ALA A 428 -9.76 7.89 11.33
N ASP A 429 -10.17 6.96 12.21
CA ASP A 429 -10.95 7.28 13.42
C ASP A 429 -10.15 7.18 14.72
N PHE A 430 -9.02 6.45 14.71
CA PHE A 430 -8.24 6.15 15.92
C PHE A 430 -6.74 6.44 15.76
N GLY A 431 -6.31 7.04 14.64
CA GLY A 431 -4.91 7.39 14.41
C GLY A 431 -4.38 8.46 15.36
N ASP A 432 -5.24 9.38 15.81
CA ASP A 432 -4.90 10.41 16.80
C ASP A 432 -4.69 9.82 18.22
N VAL A 433 -5.40 8.74 18.53
CA VAL A 433 -5.22 7.94 19.74
C VAL A 433 -3.97 7.07 19.64
N LEU A 434 -3.73 6.45 18.48
CA LEU A 434 -2.61 5.52 18.27
C LEU A 434 -1.26 6.22 18.14
N ALA A 435 -1.17 7.33 17.41
CA ALA A 435 0.08 8.04 17.13
C ALA A 435 0.95 8.34 18.37
N PRO A 436 0.39 8.81 19.51
CA PRO A 436 1.17 9.07 20.72
C PRO A 436 1.49 7.82 21.56
N MET A 437 1.02 6.62 21.20
CA MET A 437 1.28 5.40 21.96
C MET A 437 2.65 4.80 21.61
N GLU A 438 3.45 4.43 22.61
CA GLU A 438 4.80 3.90 22.40
C GLU A 438 4.79 2.39 22.09
N PRO A 439 5.66 1.90 21.19
CA PRO A 439 5.77 0.46 20.92
C PRO A 439 6.38 -0.29 22.11
N VAL A 440 5.77 -1.41 22.47
CA VAL A 440 6.15 -2.31 23.56
C VAL A 440 6.30 -3.71 23.00
N LEU A 441 7.50 -4.27 23.18
CA LEU A 441 7.88 -5.57 22.65
C LEU A 441 8.09 -6.58 23.79
N PRO A 442 7.90 -7.89 23.54
CA PRO A 442 8.20 -8.90 24.54
C PRO A 442 9.70 -8.96 24.82
N ALA A 443 10.10 -9.40 26.02
CA ALA A 443 11.51 -9.36 26.45
C ALA A 443 12.46 -10.16 25.53
N ASP A 444 11.93 -11.18 24.86
CA ASP A 444 12.62 -12.09 23.97
C ASP A 444 12.40 -11.77 22.47
N TRP A 445 11.87 -10.59 22.12
CA TRP A 445 11.53 -10.23 20.73
C TRP A 445 12.70 -10.39 19.74
N GLN A 446 13.94 -10.17 20.20
CA GLN A 446 15.15 -10.30 19.37
C GLN A 446 15.46 -11.75 18.99
N GLN A 447 14.87 -12.74 19.68
CA GLN A 447 15.03 -14.16 19.40
C GLN A 447 14.07 -14.65 18.31
N MET A 448 13.12 -13.81 17.88
CA MET A 448 12.16 -14.17 16.85
C MET A 448 12.83 -14.28 15.49
N THR A 449 12.62 -15.41 14.82
CA THR A 449 13.12 -15.65 13.46
C THR A 449 11.97 -15.95 12.49
N PRO A 450 12.13 -15.65 11.19
CA PRO A 450 11.08 -15.91 10.20
C PRO A 450 10.64 -17.39 10.12
N ASP A 451 11.57 -18.32 10.34
CA ASP A 451 11.35 -19.77 10.29
C ASP A 451 10.77 -20.38 11.57
N ASN A 452 10.74 -19.62 12.67
CA ASN A 452 10.11 -20.06 13.92
C ASN A 452 8.57 -19.99 13.78
N ARG A 453 7.93 -21.16 13.90
CA ARG A 453 6.48 -21.34 13.74
C ARG A 453 5.72 -21.35 15.06
N ASP A 454 6.40 -21.68 16.15
CA ASP A 454 5.79 -21.93 17.46
C ASP A 454 5.70 -20.66 18.32
N HIS A 455 6.60 -19.69 18.11
CA HIS A 455 6.59 -18.44 18.88
C HIS A 455 5.55 -17.47 18.32
N LEU A 456 4.69 -16.94 19.20
CA LEU A 456 3.80 -15.83 18.86
C LEU A 456 4.59 -14.58 18.51
N ARG A 457 4.17 -13.90 17.44
CA ARG A 457 4.72 -12.60 17.04
C ARG A 457 3.73 -11.54 17.47
N TYR A 458 4.12 -10.76 18.47
CA TYR A 458 3.23 -9.79 19.12
C TYR A 458 3.98 -8.57 19.63
N ALA A 459 3.27 -7.45 19.67
CA ALA A 459 3.69 -6.18 20.25
C ALA A 459 2.46 -5.42 20.75
N ALA A 460 2.63 -4.41 21.59
CA ALA A 460 1.57 -3.46 21.89
C ALA A 460 2.02 -2.05 21.57
N ARG A 461 1.06 -1.15 21.33
CA ARG A 461 1.29 0.29 21.49
C ARG A 461 0.53 0.77 22.70
N ILE A 462 1.22 1.38 23.67
CA ILE A 462 0.67 1.72 24.99
C ILE A 462 0.88 3.20 25.29
N LYS A 463 -0.11 3.83 25.93
CA LYS A 463 0.02 5.12 26.60
C LYS A 463 -0.95 5.17 27.77
N ASP A 464 -0.42 5.50 28.95
CA ASP A 464 -1.21 5.68 30.18
C ASP A 464 -2.11 4.46 30.49
N GLY A 465 -1.57 3.24 30.34
CA GLY A 465 -2.33 1.99 30.55
C GLY A 465 -3.44 1.69 29.52
N SER A 466 -3.52 2.43 28.41
CA SER A 466 -4.44 2.18 27.29
C SER A 466 -3.67 1.83 26.02
N GLY A 467 -4.25 1.02 25.13
CA GLY A 467 -3.52 0.68 23.91
C GLY A 467 -4.16 -0.32 22.97
N PHE A 468 -3.33 -0.78 22.04
CA PHE A 468 -3.66 -1.78 21.04
C PHE A 468 -2.60 -2.88 21.02
N LEU A 469 -3.03 -4.14 21.02
CA LEU A 469 -2.22 -5.34 20.88
C LEU A 469 -2.18 -5.73 19.40
N PHE A 470 -0.98 -5.88 18.86
CA PHE A 470 -0.69 -6.25 17.47
C PHE A 470 -0.16 -7.67 17.44
N MET A 471 -0.67 -8.49 16.54
CA MET A 471 -0.17 -9.86 16.34
C MET A 471 -0.13 -10.22 14.86
N VAL A 472 0.88 -10.99 14.45
CA VAL A 472 1.06 -11.48 13.08
C VAL A 472 1.40 -12.96 13.13
N ASN A 473 0.56 -13.83 12.57
CA ASN A 473 0.94 -15.23 12.40
C ASN A 473 1.36 -15.56 10.96
N PHE A 474 0.97 -14.73 9.98
CA PHE A 474 1.42 -14.91 8.59
C PHE A 474 2.95 -14.86 8.45
N GLN A 475 3.49 -15.64 7.52
CA GLN A 475 4.88 -15.61 7.09
C GLN A 475 4.94 -15.77 5.56
N ASP A 476 5.53 -14.81 4.86
CA ASP A 476 5.79 -14.95 3.43
C ASP A 476 6.74 -16.13 3.17
N HIS A 477 6.49 -16.85 2.07
CA HIS A 477 7.27 -18.02 1.66
C HIS A 477 7.23 -19.24 2.62
N ASP A 478 6.36 -19.26 3.64
CA ASP A 478 6.21 -20.41 4.54
C ASP A 478 4.95 -21.24 4.24
N THR A 479 5.13 -22.40 3.60
CA THR A 479 4.06 -23.34 3.29
C THR A 479 3.70 -24.27 4.45
N LEU A 480 4.47 -24.26 5.55
CA LEU A 480 4.32 -25.15 6.70
C LEU A 480 3.82 -24.43 7.96
N ARG A 481 3.46 -23.15 7.85
CA ARG A 481 2.91 -22.36 8.95
C ARG A 481 1.63 -23.00 9.51
N HIS A 482 1.44 -22.94 10.82
CA HIS A 482 0.27 -23.53 11.50
C HIS A 482 -0.45 -22.50 12.40
N ASP A 483 -1.69 -22.83 12.75
CA ASP A 483 -2.51 -22.02 13.65
C ASP A 483 -1.90 -22.03 15.06
N GLN A 484 -1.81 -20.86 15.69
CA GLN A 484 -1.36 -20.77 17.08
C GLN A 484 -2.56 -20.84 18.01
N THR A 485 -2.64 -21.89 18.81
CA THR A 485 -3.82 -22.22 19.64
C THR A 485 -3.56 -21.95 21.13
N ASN A 486 -4.64 -21.87 21.91
CA ASN A 486 -4.59 -21.71 23.38
C ASN A 486 -3.79 -20.47 23.84
N LEU A 487 -3.83 -19.39 23.07
CA LEU A 487 -3.13 -18.15 23.34
C LEU A 487 -3.84 -17.32 24.41
N GLN A 488 -3.09 -16.78 25.36
CA GLN A 488 -3.51 -15.70 26.23
C GLN A 488 -2.39 -14.66 26.32
N VAL A 489 -2.74 -13.38 26.25
CA VAL A 489 -1.77 -12.28 26.40
C VAL A 489 -2.03 -11.55 27.72
N ARG A 490 -1.01 -11.45 28.56
CA ARG A 490 -1.00 -10.70 29.81
C ARG A 490 -0.30 -9.37 29.59
N LEU A 491 -1.00 -8.29 29.89
CA LEU A 491 -0.49 -6.92 29.87
C LEU A 491 -0.28 -6.46 31.31
N ASN A 492 0.98 -6.23 31.68
CA ASN A 492 1.35 -5.68 32.98
C ASN A 492 1.52 -4.17 32.84
N MET A 493 0.49 -3.42 33.23
CA MET A 493 0.47 -1.96 33.22
C MET A 493 0.77 -1.43 34.62
N LYS A 494 1.08 -0.13 34.74
CA LYS A 494 1.51 0.47 36.03
C LYS A 494 0.55 0.24 37.20
N HIS A 495 -0.75 0.17 36.93
CA HIS A 495 -1.80 0.09 37.95
C HIS A 495 -2.71 -1.13 37.81
N GLU A 496 -2.45 -2.00 36.82
CA GLU A 496 -3.33 -3.12 36.50
C GLU A 496 -2.57 -4.22 35.76
N THR A 497 -2.92 -5.47 36.03
CA THR A 497 -2.62 -6.60 35.15
C THR A 497 -3.88 -7.06 34.44
N LEU A 498 -3.85 -7.08 33.10
CA LEU A 498 -4.97 -7.46 32.27
C LEU A 498 -4.62 -8.72 31.46
N ASN A 499 -5.50 -9.73 31.45
CA ASN A 499 -5.36 -10.89 30.57
C ASN A 499 -6.37 -10.82 29.42
N ILE A 500 -5.94 -11.14 28.20
CA ILE A 500 -6.75 -11.17 26.99
C ILE A 500 -6.63 -12.57 26.36
N PRO A 501 -7.72 -13.35 26.31
CA PRO A 501 -8.98 -13.16 27.03
C PRO A 501 -8.80 -13.26 28.55
N ALA A 502 -9.79 -12.80 29.33
CA ALA A 502 -9.71 -12.88 30.80
C ALA A 502 -9.65 -14.32 31.32
N GLN A 503 -10.26 -15.26 30.59
CA GLN A 503 -10.29 -16.69 30.91
C GLN A 503 -10.13 -17.50 29.63
N GLY A 504 -9.45 -18.65 29.72
CA GLY A 504 -9.16 -19.51 28.57
C GLY A 504 -8.19 -18.86 27.58
N GLY A 505 -8.19 -19.35 26.34
CA GLY A 505 -7.36 -18.80 25.26
C GLY A 505 -8.10 -18.67 23.95
N PHE A 506 -7.43 -18.11 22.96
CA PHE A 506 -7.92 -18.00 21.59
C PHE A 506 -6.94 -18.65 20.60
N THR A 507 -7.38 -18.78 19.36
CA THR A 507 -6.56 -19.26 18.25
C THR A 507 -6.30 -18.12 17.28
N LEU A 508 -5.04 -17.88 16.92
CA LEU A 508 -4.65 -17.00 15.83
C LEU A 508 -4.31 -17.85 14.61
N GLY A 509 -5.16 -17.81 13.59
CA GLY A 509 -4.98 -18.60 12.37
C GLY A 509 -3.67 -18.28 11.65
N LYS A 510 -3.09 -19.26 10.95
CA LYS A 510 -1.76 -19.17 10.29
C LYS A 510 -1.59 -18.00 9.32
N ASP A 511 -2.69 -17.51 8.75
CA ASP A 511 -2.72 -16.43 7.76
C ASP A 511 -3.32 -15.13 8.32
N GLN A 512 -3.48 -15.02 9.64
CA GLN A 512 -4.13 -13.89 10.30
C GLN A 512 -3.12 -12.89 10.87
N SER A 513 -3.50 -11.62 10.83
CA SER A 513 -2.85 -10.50 11.54
C SER A 513 -3.94 -9.64 12.17
N VAL A 514 -3.75 -9.18 13.40
CA VAL A 514 -4.82 -8.50 14.16
C VAL A 514 -4.33 -7.30 14.97
N ILE A 515 -5.25 -6.37 15.23
CA ILE A 515 -5.08 -5.21 16.11
C ILE A 515 -6.24 -5.21 17.13
N LEU A 516 -5.96 -5.56 18.39
CA LEU A 516 -6.96 -5.74 19.43
C LEU A 516 -6.87 -4.60 20.47
N PRO A 517 -7.95 -3.84 20.73
CA PRO A 517 -7.91 -2.76 21.71
C PRO A 517 -7.98 -3.29 23.15
N PHE A 518 -7.34 -2.56 24.06
CA PHE A 518 -7.46 -2.77 25.50
C PHE A 518 -7.45 -1.43 26.25
N ASN A 519 -8.16 -1.39 27.38
CA ASN A 519 -8.39 -0.17 28.17
C ASN A 519 -8.77 1.06 27.32
N LEU A 520 -9.62 0.84 26.30
CA LEU A 520 -10.05 1.89 25.38
C LEU A 520 -11.28 2.61 25.96
N ASP A 521 -11.20 3.93 26.11
CA ASP A 521 -12.37 4.73 26.48
C ASP A 521 -13.31 4.89 25.27
N MET A 522 -14.51 4.33 25.37
CA MET A 522 -15.55 4.39 24.36
C MET A 522 -16.64 5.36 24.81
N ASP A 523 -16.33 6.65 24.85
CA ASP A 523 -17.23 7.72 25.29
C ASP A 523 -17.72 7.54 26.75
N GLY A 524 -16.82 7.24 27.66
CA GLY A 524 -17.07 7.03 29.09
C GLY A 524 -17.46 5.60 29.47
N ALA A 525 -17.48 4.67 28.51
CA ALA A 525 -17.49 3.23 28.80
C ALA A 525 -16.08 2.69 28.57
N LEU A 526 -15.40 2.28 29.64
CA LEU A 526 -14.05 1.74 29.53
C LEU A 526 -14.11 0.29 29.05
N LEU A 527 -13.68 0.04 27.82
CA LEU A 527 -13.49 -1.31 27.29
C LEU A 527 -12.16 -1.86 27.79
N LYS A 528 -12.20 -2.82 28.71
CA LYS A 528 -11.00 -3.51 29.24
C LYS A 528 -10.28 -4.25 28.12
N TYR A 529 -10.99 -5.07 27.34
CA TYR A 529 -10.46 -5.67 26.12
C TYR A 529 -11.58 -6.08 25.16
N ALA A 530 -11.21 -6.26 23.89
CA ALA A 530 -11.98 -7.04 22.93
C ALA A 530 -11.07 -8.02 22.18
N THR A 531 -11.56 -9.23 21.92
CA THR A 531 -10.92 -10.16 20.97
C THR A 531 -11.39 -9.94 19.52
N ALA A 532 -12.35 -9.04 19.33
CA ALA A 532 -12.71 -8.49 18.03
C ALA A 532 -11.83 -7.27 17.70
N GLN A 533 -11.51 -7.06 16.42
CA GLN A 533 -10.72 -5.91 15.98
C GLN A 533 -11.61 -4.70 15.73
N LEU A 534 -11.21 -3.55 16.27
CA LEU A 534 -11.89 -2.27 16.08
C LEU A 534 -11.67 -1.78 14.63
N LEU A 535 -12.74 -1.30 13.99
CA LEU A 535 -12.72 -0.89 12.58
C LEU A 535 -13.03 0.59 12.39
N ILE A 536 -14.17 1.05 12.89
CA ILE A 536 -14.75 2.35 12.51
C ILE A 536 -15.74 2.81 13.58
N LYS A 537 -15.87 4.13 13.75
CA LYS A 537 -16.83 4.78 14.64
C LYS A 537 -17.74 5.75 13.87
N LEU A 538 -19.03 5.75 14.19
CA LEU A 538 -20.04 6.62 13.60
C LEU A 538 -20.94 7.22 14.67
N LYS A 539 -21.61 8.33 14.31
CA LYS A 539 -22.75 8.85 15.06
C LYS A 539 -24.04 8.17 14.60
N ASP A 540 -24.85 7.73 15.54
CA ASP A 540 -26.19 7.18 15.28
C ASP A 540 -27.21 7.84 16.23
N GLY A 541 -27.80 8.94 15.74
CA GLY A 541 -28.48 9.91 16.60
C GLY A 541 -27.50 10.51 17.60
N ASP A 542 -27.85 10.49 18.88
CA ASP A 542 -26.99 10.98 19.97
C ASP A 542 -25.97 9.93 20.46
N ALA A 543 -26.05 8.69 19.98
CA ALA A 543 -25.17 7.61 20.41
C ALA A 543 -23.89 7.53 19.56
N GLU A 544 -22.76 7.26 20.22
CA GLU A 544 -21.57 6.74 19.54
C GLU A 544 -21.78 5.27 19.19
N HIS A 545 -21.52 4.92 17.94
CA HIS A 545 -21.63 3.55 17.43
C HIS A 545 -20.29 3.07 16.93
N TYR A 546 -19.72 2.11 17.65
CA TYR A 546 -18.45 1.48 17.32
C TYR A 546 -18.69 0.17 16.57
N PHE A 547 -17.92 -0.01 15.51
CA PHE A 547 -17.95 -1.21 14.70
C PHE A 547 -16.62 -1.93 14.85
N PHE A 548 -16.74 -3.21 15.15
CA PHE A 548 -15.66 -4.17 15.23
C PHE A 548 -15.88 -5.23 14.17
N PHE A 549 -14.89 -6.08 13.92
CA PHE A 549 -15.06 -7.31 13.18
C PHE A 549 -14.39 -8.49 13.87
N ALA A 550 -14.92 -9.68 13.64
CA ALA A 550 -14.30 -10.93 14.07
C ALA A 550 -13.18 -11.30 13.07
N PRO A 551 -11.90 -11.37 13.49
CA PRO A 551 -10.86 -12.01 12.68
C PRO A 551 -11.23 -13.46 12.36
N ASP A 552 -10.75 -14.02 11.24
CA ASP A 552 -11.16 -15.36 10.83
C ASP A 552 -10.72 -16.39 11.86
N GLY A 553 -11.65 -17.26 12.28
CA GLY A 553 -11.40 -18.30 13.27
C GLY A 553 -11.36 -17.83 14.74
N MET A 554 -11.48 -16.52 15.02
CA MET A 554 -11.46 -15.99 16.38
C MET A 554 -12.87 -15.81 16.95
N ALA A 555 -13.08 -16.34 18.16
CA ALA A 555 -14.29 -16.04 18.94
C ALA A 555 -14.23 -14.61 19.48
N THR A 556 -15.35 -13.89 19.39
CA THR A 556 -15.43 -12.49 19.82
C THR A 556 -16.00 -12.36 21.21
N GLU A 557 -15.27 -11.66 22.07
CA GLU A 557 -15.71 -11.26 23.40
C GLU A 557 -15.27 -9.83 23.72
N TYR A 558 -16.05 -9.19 24.59
CA TYR A 558 -15.86 -7.81 25.05
C TYR A 558 -16.02 -7.78 26.55
N LEU A 559 -15.06 -7.19 27.25
CA LEU A 559 -15.18 -6.90 28.68
C LEU A 559 -15.10 -5.40 28.89
N PHE A 560 -16.13 -4.83 29.50
CA PHE A 560 -16.18 -3.45 29.96
C PHE A 560 -15.94 -3.39 31.47
N ASP A 561 -15.39 -2.27 31.94
CA ASP A 561 -15.28 -2.00 33.37
C ASP A 561 -16.68 -1.80 33.96
N ALA A 562 -17.06 -2.67 34.89
CA ALA A 562 -18.37 -2.65 35.53
C ALA A 562 -18.68 -1.34 36.28
N THR A 563 -17.67 -0.55 36.63
CA THR A 563 -17.86 0.75 37.29
C THR A 563 -18.21 1.87 36.30
N THR A 564 -17.87 1.70 35.02
CA THR A 564 -18.08 2.72 33.98
C THR A 564 -19.36 2.50 33.17
N VAL A 565 -20.02 1.35 33.33
CA VAL A 565 -21.21 0.96 32.59
C VAL A 565 -22.32 0.48 33.52
N LYS A 566 -23.58 0.60 33.09
CA LYS A 566 -24.75 0.11 33.84
C LYS A 566 -25.13 -1.29 33.34
N GLY A 567 -25.23 -2.24 34.26
CA GLY A 567 -25.74 -3.59 33.99
C GLY A 567 -24.69 -4.54 33.39
N LYS A 568 -25.04 -5.19 32.27
CA LYS A 568 -24.18 -6.19 31.63
C LYS A 568 -22.93 -5.51 31.07
N HIS A 569 -21.76 -6.03 31.46
CA HIS A 569 -20.45 -5.50 31.06
C HIS A 569 -19.59 -6.54 30.31
N PHE A 570 -20.09 -7.75 30.10
CA PHE A 570 -19.41 -8.80 29.34
C PHE A 570 -20.29 -9.32 28.19
N PHE A 571 -19.76 -9.37 26.98
CA PHE A 571 -20.51 -9.73 25.77
C PHE A 571 -19.75 -10.73 24.90
N LYS A 572 -20.48 -11.68 24.31
CA LYS A 572 -19.98 -12.66 23.32
C LYS A 572 -20.89 -12.67 22.08
N PRO A 573 -20.93 -11.59 21.29
CA PRO A 573 -21.82 -11.54 20.13
C PRO A 573 -21.36 -12.55 19.07
N VAL A 574 -22.30 -13.07 18.28
CA VAL A 574 -21.98 -13.77 17.03
C VAL A 574 -21.84 -12.72 15.94
N ALA A 575 -20.72 -12.71 15.22
CA ALA A 575 -20.43 -11.74 14.17
C ALA A 575 -21.52 -11.73 13.07
N GLY A 576 -21.86 -10.55 12.58
CA GLY A 576 -22.92 -10.29 11.60
C GLY A 576 -23.81 -9.10 11.97
N PHE A 577 -24.75 -8.74 11.11
CA PHE A 577 -25.61 -7.55 11.31
C PHE A 577 -26.51 -7.59 12.56
N LYS A 578 -26.79 -8.79 13.09
CA LYS A 578 -27.58 -9.00 14.31
C LYS A 578 -26.75 -8.94 15.60
N SER A 579 -25.45 -8.72 15.51
CA SER A 579 -24.53 -8.66 16.65
C SER A 579 -24.66 -7.40 17.51
N THR A 580 -25.46 -6.43 17.06
CA THR A 580 -25.53 -5.10 17.69
C THR A 580 -26.06 -5.19 19.12
N PHE A 581 -25.28 -4.68 20.07
CA PHE A 581 -25.72 -4.45 21.44
C PHE A 581 -25.52 -2.98 21.82
N ALA A 582 -26.38 -2.49 22.71
CA ALA A 582 -26.26 -1.16 23.30
C ALA A 582 -25.99 -1.30 24.79
N LEU A 583 -25.21 -0.37 25.34
CA LEU A 583 -24.99 -0.26 26.77
C LEU A 583 -25.03 1.20 27.21
N LYS A 584 -25.26 1.40 28.49
CA LYS A 584 -25.34 2.71 29.11
C LYS A 584 -24.08 2.95 29.92
N THR A 585 -23.43 4.09 29.72
CA THR A 585 -22.32 4.53 30.59
C THR A 585 -22.85 4.87 31.99
N ALA A 586 -21.96 5.00 32.97
CA ALA A 586 -22.31 5.44 34.32
C ALA A 586 -23.06 6.79 34.31
N SER A 587 -22.64 7.69 33.41
CA SER A 587 -23.29 9.00 33.15
C SER A 587 -24.68 8.90 32.48
N GLY A 588 -25.09 7.73 31.99
CA GLY A 588 -26.39 7.52 31.33
C GLY A 588 -26.39 7.70 29.80
N ARG A 589 -25.24 8.04 29.20
CA ARG A 589 -25.07 8.08 27.74
C ARG A 589 -25.18 6.67 27.14
N THR A 590 -25.74 6.55 25.94
CA THR A 590 -25.83 5.29 25.21
C THR A 590 -24.65 5.14 24.26
N ILE A 591 -24.02 3.98 24.27
CA ILE A 591 -23.12 3.56 23.19
C ILE A 591 -23.65 2.29 22.53
N LYS A 592 -23.34 2.12 21.24
CA LYS A 592 -23.66 0.93 20.45
C LYS A 592 -22.40 0.25 19.97
N VAL A 593 -22.42 -1.07 19.92
CA VAL A 593 -21.35 -1.90 19.38
C VAL A 593 -21.93 -2.90 18.39
N THR A 594 -21.38 -2.97 17.18
CA THR A 594 -21.70 -4.01 16.18
C THR A 594 -20.43 -4.77 15.82
N THR A 595 -20.50 -6.10 15.82
CA THR A 595 -19.42 -6.98 15.36
C THR A 595 -19.74 -7.52 13.97
N LEU A 596 -19.05 -7.04 12.95
CA LEU A 596 -19.15 -7.53 11.58
C LEU A 596 -18.40 -8.86 11.40
N THR A 597 -18.77 -9.64 10.39
CA THR A 597 -17.87 -10.69 9.90
C THR A 597 -16.68 -10.04 9.19
N ARG A 598 -15.55 -10.75 9.08
CA ARG A 598 -14.40 -10.23 8.32
C ARG A 598 -14.75 -9.88 6.87
N GLN A 599 -15.58 -10.70 6.21
CA GLN A 599 -16.06 -10.40 4.85
C GLN A 599 -16.90 -9.11 4.77
N GLN A 600 -17.75 -8.86 5.78
CA GLN A 600 -18.50 -7.60 5.87
C GLN A 600 -17.56 -6.41 6.11
N ALA A 601 -16.53 -6.57 6.93
CA ALA A 601 -15.53 -5.54 7.20
C ALA A 601 -14.69 -5.20 5.97
N LEU A 602 -14.24 -6.21 5.21
CA LEU A 602 -13.52 -6.01 3.94
C LEU A 602 -14.33 -5.17 2.95
N ASN A 603 -15.65 -5.28 3.01
CA ASN A 603 -16.60 -4.57 2.14
C ASN A 603 -17.11 -3.26 2.75
N ALA A 604 -16.69 -2.91 3.97
CA ALA A 604 -17.15 -1.73 4.70
C ALA A 604 -16.23 -0.52 4.46
N LEU A 605 -16.83 0.66 4.36
CA LEU A 605 -16.14 1.94 4.34
C LEU A 605 -17.07 3.08 4.81
N LYS A 606 -16.48 4.22 5.21
CA LYS A 606 -17.22 5.43 5.56
C LYS A 606 -17.42 6.31 4.34
N VAL A 607 -18.66 6.68 4.03
CA VAL A 607 -18.98 7.69 3.01
C VAL A 607 -20.00 8.67 3.58
N ASN A 608 -19.70 9.96 3.55
CA ASN A 608 -20.57 11.04 4.06
C ASN A 608 -21.07 10.79 5.50
N GLY A 609 -20.19 10.30 6.37
CA GLY A 609 -20.51 9.99 7.77
C GLY A 609 -21.37 8.74 7.99
N LYS A 610 -21.61 7.93 6.95
CA LYS A 610 -22.37 6.68 7.00
C LYS A 610 -21.47 5.49 6.67
N LEU A 611 -21.77 4.34 7.26
CA LEU A 611 -21.26 3.04 6.84
C LEU A 611 -21.91 2.66 5.51
N LEU A 612 -21.11 2.36 4.51
CA LEU A 612 -21.51 1.65 3.30
C LEU A 612 -20.84 0.28 3.32
N ILE A 613 -21.61 -0.79 3.09
CA ILE A 613 -21.08 -2.14 2.93
C ILE A 613 -21.52 -2.68 1.57
N THR A 614 -20.58 -2.95 0.67
CA THR A 614 -20.84 -3.47 -0.67
C THR A 614 -19.61 -4.18 -1.23
N ASP A 615 -19.83 -5.16 -2.10
CA ASP A 615 -18.77 -5.83 -2.84
C ASP A 615 -18.33 -5.07 -4.11
N ALA A 616 -19.02 -3.99 -4.47
CA ALA A 616 -18.65 -3.09 -5.55
C ALA A 616 -17.51 -2.14 -5.14
N THR A 617 -16.71 -1.69 -6.11
CA THR A 617 -15.75 -0.60 -5.92
C THR A 617 -16.53 0.70 -5.72
N VAL A 618 -16.10 1.54 -4.79
CA VAL A 618 -16.85 2.75 -4.40
C VAL A 618 -16.08 4.01 -4.80
N LEU A 619 -16.76 4.91 -5.51
CA LEU A 619 -16.33 6.28 -5.74
C LEU A 619 -17.20 7.23 -4.89
N PRO A 620 -16.64 7.86 -3.85
CA PRO A 620 -17.39 8.81 -3.02
C PRO A 620 -17.88 10.02 -3.83
N ALA A 621 -19.08 10.51 -3.50
CA ALA A 621 -19.63 11.72 -4.10
C ALA A 621 -20.33 12.58 -3.02
N ALA A 622 -20.48 13.88 -3.26
CA ALA A 622 -21.04 14.81 -2.27
C ALA A 622 -22.42 14.38 -1.71
N ASN A 623 -23.28 13.78 -2.54
CA ASN A 623 -24.65 13.39 -2.17
C ASN A 623 -24.88 11.86 -2.19
N GLY A 624 -23.82 11.05 -2.20
CA GLY A 624 -23.95 9.60 -2.28
C GLY A 624 -22.66 8.91 -2.68
N ALA A 625 -22.78 7.89 -3.51
CA ALA A 625 -21.62 7.21 -4.10
C ALA A 625 -21.95 6.64 -5.48
N THR A 626 -20.93 6.52 -6.31
CA THR A 626 -20.97 5.65 -7.48
C THR A 626 -20.37 4.29 -7.10
N LEU A 627 -21.08 3.21 -7.42
CA LEU A 627 -20.62 1.84 -7.28
C LEU A 627 -20.21 1.32 -8.65
N LEU A 628 -19.06 0.65 -8.73
CA LEU A 628 -18.57 -0.02 -9.93
C LEU A 628 -18.52 -1.53 -9.71
N SER A 629 -19.07 -2.30 -10.64
CA SER A 629 -19.11 -3.75 -10.53
C SER A 629 -18.77 -4.44 -11.84
N LEU A 630 -17.71 -5.24 -11.80
CA LEU A 630 -17.20 -5.95 -12.97
C LEU A 630 -18.04 -7.19 -13.26
N GLY A 631 -18.63 -7.25 -14.45
CA GLY A 631 -19.43 -8.37 -14.95
C GLY A 631 -20.81 -8.53 -14.31
N ASN A 632 -21.11 -7.78 -13.25
CA ASN A 632 -22.38 -7.88 -12.54
C ASN A 632 -23.22 -6.60 -12.69
N HIS A 633 -24.37 -6.74 -13.35
CA HIS A 633 -25.32 -5.66 -13.62
C HIS A 633 -26.30 -5.43 -12.44
N GLN A 634 -26.07 -6.08 -11.30
CA GLN A 634 -26.78 -5.83 -10.04
C GLN A 634 -25.78 -5.78 -8.88
N VAL A 635 -25.93 -4.79 -7.99
CA VAL A 635 -25.07 -4.65 -6.81
C VAL A 635 -25.91 -4.62 -5.55
N SER A 636 -25.43 -5.32 -4.52
CA SER A 636 -26.02 -5.25 -3.19
C SER A 636 -25.23 -4.30 -2.30
N TYR A 637 -25.93 -3.50 -1.51
CA TYR A 637 -25.30 -2.58 -0.59
C TYR A 637 -26.12 -2.37 0.69
N VAL A 638 -25.45 -2.09 1.79
CA VAL A 638 -26.06 -1.70 3.07
C VAL A 638 -25.59 -0.30 3.41
N VAL A 639 -26.50 0.57 3.84
CA VAL A 639 -26.21 1.93 4.32
C VAL A 639 -26.66 2.05 5.76
N TYR A 640 -25.76 2.49 6.64
CA TYR A 640 -26.07 2.68 8.06
C TYR A 640 -25.41 3.96 8.61
N PRO A 641 -26.08 4.76 9.47
CA PRO A 641 -27.48 4.63 9.85
C PRO A 641 -28.41 5.02 8.69
N SER A 642 -29.54 4.33 8.59
CA SER A 642 -30.60 4.61 7.61
C SER A 642 -31.94 4.10 8.14
N LYS A 643 -33.06 4.48 7.50
CA LYS A 643 -34.40 3.92 7.84
C LYS A 643 -34.48 2.40 7.62
N GLN A 644 -33.59 1.88 6.78
CA GLN A 644 -33.47 0.47 6.41
C GLN A 644 -32.60 -0.30 7.42
N GLY A 645 -31.84 0.39 8.28
CA GLY A 645 -30.87 -0.24 9.18
C GLY A 645 -29.86 -1.06 8.38
N PHE A 646 -29.56 -2.28 8.83
CA PHE A 646 -28.66 -3.20 8.13
C PHE A 646 -29.34 -4.01 7.01
N LYS A 647 -30.54 -3.64 6.55
CA LYS A 647 -31.17 -4.34 5.42
C LYS A 647 -30.42 -4.04 4.13
N ALA A 648 -30.06 -5.09 3.40
CA ALA A 648 -29.47 -4.97 2.08
C ALA A 648 -30.46 -4.32 1.10
N GLN A 649 -29.93 -3.45 0.27
CA GLN A 649 -30.58 -2.81 -0.87
C GLN A 649 -29.91 -3.32 -2.14
N THR A 650 -30.64 -3.25 -3.26
CA THR A 650 -30.12 -3.66 -4.57
C THR A 650 -30.26 -2.51 -5.56
N ALA A 651 -29.21 -2.24 -6.32
CA ALA A 651 -29.27 -1.40 -7.49
C ALA A 651 -28.99 -2.26 -8.73
N SER A 652 -29.74 -2.03 -9.81
CA SER A 652 -29.63 -2.81 -11.04
C SER A 652 -29.61 -1.88 -12.25
N VAL A 653 -28.89 -2.29 -13.29
CA VAL A 653 -28.87 -1.64 -14.60
C VAL A 653 -29.16 -2.68 -15.68
N ALA A 654 -29.49 -2.23 -16.89
CA ALA A 654 -29.67 -3.14 -18.01
C ALA A 654 -28.35 -3.87 -18.32
N PRO A 655 -28.35 -5.21 -18.46
CA PRO A 655 -27.16 -5.94 -18.84
C PRO A 655 -26.75 -5.60 -20.27
N VAL A 656 -25.44 -5.59 -20.50
CA VAL A 656 -24.82 -5.34 -21.80
C VAL A 656 -24.03 -6.57 -22.19
N THR A 657 -24.23 -7.05 -23.41
CA THR A 657 -23.43 -8.15 -23.99
C THR A 657 -22.53 -7.55 -25.07
N PRO A 658 -21.24 -7.29 -24.76
CA PRO A 658 -20.31 -6.77 -25.75
C PRO A 658 -20.20 -7.72 -26.96
N GLN A 659 -20.29 -7.16 -28.17
CA GLN A 659 -20.11 -7.93 -29.40
C GLN A 659 -18.68 -7.76 -29.89
N PHE A 660 -17.97 -8.87 -30.05
CA PHE A 660 -16.60 -8.88 -30.52
C PHE A 660 -16.30 -10.14 -31.34
N GLU A 661 -15.32 -10.03 -32.22
CA GLU A 661 -14.79 -11.11 -33.03
C GLU A 661 -13.34 -11.38 -32.63
N VAL A 662 -13.00 -12.67 -32.50
CA VAL A 662 -11.62 -13.12 -32.27
C VAL A 662 -11.16 -13.89 -33.49
N THR A 663 -10.13 -13.40 -34.17
CA THR A 663 -9.49 -14.09 -35.29
C THR A 663 -8.16 -14.65 -34.82
N LYS A 664 -8.01 -15.98 -34.79
CA LYS A 664 -6.72 -16.63 -34.49
C LYS A 664 -6.00 -16.97 -35.79
N ALA A 665 -4.86 -16.34 -36.03
CA ALA A 665 -4.01 -16.65 -37.18
C ALA A 665 -3.12 -17.89 -36.93
N GLY A 666 -2.89 -18.23 -35.66
CA GLY A 666 -2.12 -19.38 -35.23
C GLY A 666 -1.95 -19.38 -33.70
N PRO A 667 -1.13 -20.29 -33.14
CA PRO A 667 -1.01 -20.46 -31.68
C PRO A 667 -0.37 -19.26 -30.96
N ARG A 668 0.23 -18.33 -31.71
CA ARG A 668 0.95 -17.17 -31.17
C ARG A 668 0.35 -15.82 -31.55
N ARG A 669 -0.68 -15.80 -32.40
CA ARG A 669 -1.20 -14.56 -33.00
C ARG A 669 -2.72 -14.59 -33.05
N MET A 670 -3.34 -13.56 -32.48
CA MET A 670 -4.77 -13.31 -32.63
C MET A 670 -5.05 -11.83 -32.81
N SER A 671 -6.27 -11.51 -33.25
CA SER A 671 -6.83 -10.17 -33.19
C SER A 671 -8.20 -10.20 -32.52
N VAL A 672 -8.53 -9.12 -31.82
CA VAL A 672 -9.84 -8.89 -31.22
C VAL A 672 -10.41 -7.61 -31.83
N LYS A 673 -11.57 -7.71 -32.47
CA LYS A 673 -12.30 -6.58 -33.06
C LYS A 673 -13.62 -6.40 -32.33
N LEU A 674 -13.92 -5.19 -31.86
CA LEU A 674 -15.23 -4.89 -31.29
C LEU A 674 -16.21 -4.52 -32.41
N SER A 675 -17.36 -5.17 -32.45
CA SER A 675 -18.41 -4.93 -33.47
C SER A 675 -19.32 -3.77 -33.10
N THR A 676 -19.47 -3.50 -31.80
CA THR A 676 -20.19 -2.34 -31.28
C THR A 676 -19.29 -1.62 -30.29
N VAL A 677 -18.68 -0.52 -30.72
CA VAL A 677 -18.00 0.44 -29.83
C VAL A 677 -18.97 1.53 -29.36
N ASN A 678 -20.29 1.30 -29.48
CA ASN A 678 -21.28 2.20 -28.89
C ASN A 678 -21.33 1.99 -27.37
N CYS A 679 -20.29 2.44 -26.68
CA CYS A 679 -20.29 2.77 -25.26
C CYS A 679 -21.17 4.01 -24.98
N GLN A 680 -22.36 4.06 -25.58
CA GLN A 680 -23.44 4.95 -25.15
C GLN A 680 -24.43 4.16 -24.30
N LEU A 681 -24.01 3.83 -23.08
CA LEU A 681 -24.91 3.53 -21.99
C LEU A 681 -24.30 4.22 -20.78
N SER A 682 -24.95 5.27 -20.29
CA SER A 682 -24.58 6.02 -19.07
C SER A 682 -24.27 5.15 -17.83
N THR A 683 -24.55 3.86 -17.92
CA THR A 683 -24.38 2.80 -16.91
C THR A 683 -23.15 1.91 -17.10
N ILE A 684 -22.33 2.10 -18.13
CA ILE A 684 -21.06 1.37 -18.32
C ILE A 684 -19.89 2.30 -18.03
N GLN A 685 -19.02 1.87 -17.13
CA GLN A 685 -17.81 2.61 -16.74
C GLN A 685 -16.63 2.28 -17.66
N GLU A 686 -16.43 0.99 -17.93
CA GLU A 686 -15.31 0.44 -18.70
C GLU A 686 -15.71 -0.91 -19.33
N LEU A 687 -15.06 -1.30 -20.41
CA LEU A 687 -15.03 -2.66 -20.94
C LEU A 687 -13.63 -3.23 -20.71
N PHE A 688 -13.56 -4.40 -20.11
CA PHE A 688 -12.29 -5.11 -19.88
C PHE A 688 -12.17 -6.29 -20.84
N LEU A 689 -11.11 -6.30 -21.64
CA LEU A 689 -10.69 -7.48 -22.38
C LEU A 689 -9.88 -8.39 -21.46
N ARG A 690 -10.33 -9.63 -21.27
CA ARG A 690 -9.58 -10.68 -20.58
C ARG A 690 -9.07 -11.70 -21.58
N VAL A 691 -7.77 -11.94 -21.55
CA VAL A 691 -7.11 -12.97 -22.35
C VAL A 691 -6.50 -14.00 -21.41
N ASN A 692 -7.11 -15.17 -21.34
CA ASN A 692 -6.53 -16.30 -20.64
C ASN A 692 -5.57 -17.04 -21.58
N TYR A 693 -4.28 -16.99 -21.27
CA TYR A 693 -3.23 -17.63 -22.05
C TYR A 693 -2.22 -18.29 -21.13
N VAL A 694 -1.49 -19.26 -21.67
CA VAL A 694 -0.25 -19.78 -21.11
C VAL A 694 0.86 -19.41 -22.07
N GLY A 695 1.89 -18.73 -21.59
CA GLY A 695 3.01 -18.26 -22.40
C GLY A 695 4.10 -17.61 -21.55
N ASP A 696 5.08 -17.01 -22.19
CA ASP A 696 6.15 -16.24 -21.54
C ASP A 696 5.75 -14.77 -21.41
N VAL A 697 5.57 -14.12 -22.55
CA VAL A 697 5.26 -12.69 -22.67
C VAL A 697 4.11 -12.53 -23.66
N ALA A 698 3.16 -11.66 -23.33
CA ALA A 698 2.11 -11.22 -24.24
C ALA A 698 2.32 -9.75 -24.62
N MET A 699 2.03 -9.41 -25.87
CA MET A 699 2.10 -8.04 -26.39
C MET A 699 0.86 -7.75 -27.22
N ALA A 700 0.29 -6.56 -27.03
CA ALA A 700 -0.87 -6.07 -27.74
C ALA A 700 -0.48 -4.85 -28.58
N PHE A 701 -0.94 -4.82 -29.82
CA PHE A 701 -0.61 -3.82 -30.81
C PHE A 701 -1.87 -3.24 -31.44
N MET A 702 -1.84 -1.94 -31.69
CA MET A 702 -2.88 -1.20 -32.37
C MET A 702 -2.23 -0.28 -33.40
N LYS A 703 -2.74 -0.26 -34.64
CA LYS A 703 -2.16 0.54 -35.74
C LYS A 703 -0.64 0.35 -35.92
N GLY A 704 -0.17 -0.89 -35.74
CA GLY A 704 1.25 -1.25 -35.83
C GLY A 704 2.11 -0.84 -34.63
N GLN A 705 1.52 -0.27 -33.57
CA GLN A 705 2.22 0.22 -32.39
C GLN A 705 1.97 -0.69 -31.20
N LEU A 706 3.01 -1.02 -30.42
CA LEU A 706 2.84 -1.69 -29.12
C LEU A 706 2.05 -0.76 -28.20
N VAL A 707 0.90 -1.20 -27.69
CA VAL A 707 0.06 -0.42 -26.77
C VAL A 707 -0.03 -1.04 -25.38
N GLN A 708 0.26 -2.33 -25.24
CA GLN A 708 0.30 -3.01 -23.95
C GLN A 708 1.20 -4.24 -24.01
N ASP A 709 1.79 -4.63 -22.88
CA ASP A 709 2.54 -5.85 -22.71
C ASP A 709 2.43 -6.42 -21.31
N GLU A 710 2.65 -7.73 -21.18
CA GLU A 710 2.51 -8.42 -19.89
C GLU A 710 3.47 -9.61 -19.80
N PHE A 711 3.94 -9.86 -18.58
CA PHE A 711 4.60 -11.09 -18.19
C PHE A 711 3.59 -12.07 -17.60
N TYR A 712 3.53 -13.27 -18.16
CA TYR A 712 2.67 -14.34 -17.67
C TYR A 712 2.99 -14.70 -16.22
N HIS A 713 1.99 -14.64 -15.35
CA HIS A 713 2.14 -14.95 -13.93
C HIS A 713 1.03 -15.87 -13.40
N GLY A 714 0.34 -16.57 -14.30
CA GLY A 714 -0.71 -17.55 -13.94
C GLY A 714 -2.11 -16.98 -13.72
N GLU A 715 -2.33 -15.71 -14.07
CA GLU A 715 -3.63 -15.05 -14.07
C GLU A 715 -3.96 -14.57 -15.51
N PRO A 716 -5.25 -14.39 -15.85
CA PRO A 716 -5.64 -13.83 -17.15
C PRO A 716 -5.18 -12.37 -17.31
N TRP A 717 -4.65 -12.05 -18.49
CA TRP A 717 -4.31 -10.66 -18.81
C TRP A 717 -5.57 -9.83 -18.97
N THR A 718 -5.68 -8.76 -18.19
CA THR A 718 -6.84 -7.86 -18.21
C THR A 718 -6.45 -6.50 -18.75
N ILE A 719 -7.13 -6.03 -19.80
CA ILE A 719 -6.87 -4.76 -20.49
C ILE A 719 -8.14 -3.90 -20.47
N GLY A 720 -8.05 -2.69 -19.90
CA GLY A 720 -9.11 -1.68 -19.98
C GLY A 720 -9.18 -1.06 -21.38
N LEU A 721 -10.37 -1.05 -21.99
CA LEU A 721 -10.55 -0.67 -23.39
C LEU A 721 -10.95 0.79 -23.60
N LYS A 722 -11.38 1.51 -22.56
CA LYS A 722 -11.86 2.92 -22.62
C LYS A 722 -10.84 3.84 -23.27
N ARG A 723 -9.56 3.70 -22.90
CA ARG A 723 -8.47 4.52 -23.46
C ARG A 723 -8.11 4.18 -24.92
N TYR A 724 -8.70 3.11 -25.47
CA TYR A 724 -8.54 2.70 -26.86
C TYR A 724 -9.87 2.79 -27.65
N ALA A 725 -10.95 3.30 -27.03
CA ALA A 725 -12.29 3.18 -27.56
C ALA A 725 -12.45 3.80 -28.95
N ASP A 726 -11.84 4.95 -29.21
CA ASP A 726 -11.94 5.59 -30.52
C ASP A 726 -11.22 4.81 -31.62
N ASP A 727 -10.04 4.26 -31.32
CA ASP A 727 -9.27 3.47 -32.28
C ASP A 727 -9.92 2.10 -32.55
N LEU A 728 -10.54 1.49 -31.53
CA LEU A 728 -11.24 0.21 -31.64
C LEU A 728 -12.47 0.24 -32.59
N LYS A 729 -12.93 1.43 -32.98
CA LYS A 729 -14.02 1.60 -33.97
C LYS A 729 -13.59 1.15 -35.36
N THR A 730 -12.33 1.35 -35.71
CA THR A 730 -11.79 1.09 -37.05
C THR A 730 -10.77 -0.04 -37.06
N ASP A 731 -10.00 -0.18 -35.98
CA ASP A 731 -8.83 -1.04 -35.92
C ASP A 731 -8.97 -2.13 -34.85
N PRO A 732 -8.62 -3.39 -35.15
CA PRO A 732 -8.59 -4.43 -34.14
C PRO A 732 -7.38 -4.27 -33.21
N LEU A 733 -7.51 -4.75 -31.97
CA LEU A 733 -6.36 -4.99 -31.11
C LEU A 733 -5.72 -6.32 -31.52
N THR A 734 -4.44 -6.29 -31.88
CA THR A 734 -3.71 -7.48 -32.36
C THR A 734 -2.71 -7.94 -31.33
N PHE A 735 -2.46 -9.24 -31.25
CA PHE A 735 -1.71 -9.84 -30.16
C PHE A 735 -0.59 -10.74 -30.67
N TYR A 736 0.52 -10.75 -29.94
CA TYR A 736 1.60 -11.72 -30.10
C TYR A 736 2.00 -12.33 -28.77
N PHE A 737 2.05 -13.66 -28.72
CA PHE A 737 2.41 -14.43 -27.53
C PHE A 737 3.73 -15.17 -27.76
N ARG A 738 4.65 -15.04 -26.81
CA ARG A 738 5.90 -15.81 -26.78
C ARG A 738 5.69 -17.13 -26.04
N PRO A 739 6.21 -18.27 -26.53
CA PRO A 739 6.13 -19.53 -25.80
C PRO A 739 6.95 -19.51 -24.52
N LEU A 740 6.38 -20.09 -23.47
CA LEU A 740 7.05 -20.40 -22.21
C LEU A 740 8.00 -21.58 -22.39
N ARG A 741 9.20 -21.49 -21.84
CA ARG A 741 10.23 -22.52 -21.94
C ARG A 741 10.54 -23.13 -20.57
N ALA A 742 10.92 -24.40 -20.55
CA ALA A 742 11.25 -25.15 -19.33
C ALA A 742 12.44 -24.56 -18.53
N ASN A 743 13.28 -23.75 -19.17
CA ASN A 743 14.44 -23.10 -18.54
C ASN A 743 14.19 -21.62 -18.20
N ALA A 744 12.94 -21.15 -18.23
CA ALA A 744 12.62 -19.78 -17.85
C ALA A 744 13.00 -19.52 -16.38
N PRO A 745 13.70 -18.42 -16.07
CA PRO A 745 14.28 -18.19 -14.74
C PRO A 745 13.24 -17.95 -13.64
N PHE A 746 12.05 -17.49 -14.02
CA PHE A 746 10.95 -17.13 -13.12
C PHE A 746 9.97 -18.27 -12.82
N LEU A 747 10.18 -19.50 -13.34
CA LEU A 747 9.22 -20.60 -13.14
C LEU A 747 8.98 -20.92 -11.65
N GLY A 748 9.98 -20.68 -10.79
CA GLY A 748 9.86 -20.89 -9.35
C GLY A 748 8.95 -19.88 -8.65
N ASP A 749 8.69 -18.72 -9.26
CA ASP A 749 7.81 -17.68 -8.71
C ASP A 749 6.33 -17.95 -9.02
N LEU A 750 6.06 -18.77 -10.05
CA LEU A 750 4.70 -19.06 -10.50
C LEU A 750 3.98 -20.02 -9.54
N PRO A 751 2.65 -19.88 -9.39
CA PRO A 751 1.86 -20.90 -8.71
C PRO A 751 2.06 -22.25 -9.41
N LYS A 752 2.23 -23.34 -8.66
CA LYS A 752 2.48 -24.68 -9.25
C LYS A 752 1.46 -25.06 -10.34
N LYS A 753 0.19 -24.67 -10.17
CA LYS A 753 -0.90 -24.91 -11.13
C LYS A 753 -0.77 -24.14 -12.45
N ALA A 754 0.04 -23.08 -12.48
CA ALA A 754 0.29 -22.22 -13.64
C ALA A 754 1.53 -22.64 -14.43
N VAL A 755 2.36 -23.55 -13.90
CA VAL A 755 3.50 -24.09 -14.62
C VAL A 755 3.01 -25.22 -15.54
N PRO A 756 3.11 -25.08 -16.88
CA PRO A 756 2.62 -26.10 -17.79
C PRO A 756 3.57 -27.30 -17.88
N ASN A 757 3.08 -28.38 -18.50
CA ASN A 757 3.93 -29.52 -18.87
C ASN A 757 4.78 -29.18 -20.10
N PHE A 758 6.09 -29.37 -20.01
CA PHE A 758 7.06 -29.09 -21.08
C PHE A 758 7.53 -30.34 -21.86
N GLU A 759 6.92 -31.51 -21.65
CA GLU A 759 7.28 -32.78 -22.33
C GLU A 759 7.31 -32.66 -23.87
N HIS A 760 6.48 -31.79 -24.44
CA HIS A 760 6.40 -31.55 -25.88
C HIS A 760 7.10 -30.25 -26.34
N GLY A 761 7.97 -29.69 -25.50
CA GLY A 761 8.74 -28.48 -25.77
C GLY A 761 8.07 -27.19 -25.25
N PRO A 762 8.43 -26.02 -25.80
CA PRO A 762 7.89 -24.74 -25.34
C PRO A 762 6.38 -24.61 -25.51
N VAL A 763 5.69 -24.07 -24.50
CA VAL A 763 4.23 -24.02 -24.43
C VAL A 763 3.72 -22.61 -24.75
N VAL A 764 2.77 -22.53 -25.68
CA VAL A 764 1.94 -21.34 -25.88
C VAL A 764 0.52 -21.78 -26.16
N ASP A 765 -0.43 -21.27 -25.40
CA ASP A 765 -1.84 -21.62 -25.53
C ASP A 765 -2.71 -20.40 -25.26
N ILE A 766 -3.63 -20.09 -26.19
CA ILE A 766 -4.60 -19.02 -26.04
C ILE A 766 -5.94 -19.68 -25.76
N GLN A 767 -6.27 -19.80 -24.48
CA GLN A 767 -7.37 -20.62 -23.98
C GLN A 767 -8.72 -19.94 -24.22
N ASN A 768 -8.91 -18.74 -23.68
CA ASN A 768 -10.19 -18.03 -23.71
C ASN A 768 -10.00 -16.51 -23.83
N VAL A 769 -10.95 -15.84 -24.48
CA VAL A 769 -10.97 -14.39 -24.66
C VAL A 769 -12.38 -13.88 -24.34
N GLU A 770 -12.48 -12.93 -23.42
CA GLU A 770 -13.75 -12.39 -22.95
C GLU A 770 -13.71 -10.86 -22.93
N VAL A 771 -14.84 -10.23 -23.20
CA VAL A 771 -15.02 -8.79 -22.97
C VAL A 771 -16.07 -8.61 -21.89
N ILE A 772 -15.65 -8.08 -20.74
CA ILE A 772 -16.47 -7.98 -19.54
C ILE A 772 -16.79 -6.51 -19.26
N PRO A 773 -18.08 -6.12 -19.20
CA PRO A 773 -18.46 -4.77 -18.82
C PRO A 773 -18.27 -4.53 -17.32
N GLU A 774 -17.74 -3.36 -16.96
CA GLU A 774 -17.86 -2.80 -15.62
C GLU A 774 -19.06 -1.86 -15.58
N TYR A 775 -20.04 -2.22 -14.75
CA TYR A 775 -21.28 -1.47 -14.60
C TYR A 775 -21.14 -0.38 -13.54
N LYS A 776 -21.82 0.74 -13.78
CA LYS A 776 -21.87 1.92 -12.93
C LYS A 776 -23.26 2.10 -12.33
N PHE A 777 -23.33 2.27 -11.01
CA PHE A 777 -24.57 2.52 -10.27
C PHE A 777 -24.41 3.77 -9.42
N ASN A 778 -25.37 4.70 -9.47
CA ASN A 778 -25.36 5.85 -8.57
C ASN A 778 -26.37 5.62 -7.45
N ILE A 779 -25.89 5.62 -6.20
CA ILE A 779 -26.74 5.47 -5.01
C ILE A 779 -26.75 6.77 -4.20
N LYS A 780 -27.87 7.02 -3.53
CA LYS A 780 -27.99 8.10 -2.54
C LYS A 780 -27.71 7.53 -1.15
N LEU A 781 -27.01 8.29 -0.31
CA LEU A 781 -26.60 7.84 1.02
C LEU A 781 -27.38 8.53 2.13
#